data_AF-A0A972R170-F1
#
_entry.id   AF-A0A972R170-F1
#
_cell.length_a   1.000
_cell.length_b   1.000
_cell.length_c   1.000
_cell.angle_alpha   90.00
_cell.angle_beta   90.00
_cell.angle_gamma   90.00
#
_symmetry.space_group_name_H-M   'P 1'
#
loop_
_entity.id
_entity.type
_entity.pdbx_description
1 polymer ?
#
loop_
_entity_poly.entity_id
_entity_poly.type
_entity_poly.pdbx_seq_one_letter_code
_entity_poly.pdbx_strand_id
1 'polypeptide(L)'
;FCLALFSLPVPRAAGAPETVWWNRQWKCRRIIEVREPPAQNYPVAVFSFANGGYLAKGSGDLVVIDRRGQKVPFRIIWNEPKGTTILIFPAKRKGERFFLYYNNPAISRTDSLSWQPQVSLTLETREDPGGKADSWTDMKRLLGKSRKVYGKGFVNKIWQGLNPYGPNDNYLSIYQGFLNIKEGGTYRIATVSDEASFLFIDGKRVAEWPGRHKIWGGMRGEHSGTVELRPGLHSIAYYHREEKGAQFMIAAWKRPGEDKLEIIPTSAYLHPARAGEISYQKLSRSLVAYFRVAQDNEIIKDGLQYTKVSFRDRSYGLKDRKGSYLWDFGDGTTSRARFPSHIYIGIKNYPVTLTVTAGKERDSFQFLVRIKESLDNLTVESKDSLSSYAQIINTYPLGELDKESLLSYINLLESSADKRYLIPLCESYLKKYGRYDRKLANRITWLLAESYELSDPRKAIAVYAGIVKKGGKSNLILKAKWARADLYLYKTKDYDEALKIYKSILSSSSSRQDKARLARVRVGDVYRKKGEYRKAKEIYAQVEKRTIRDMGVKEALIKQGTYFQMIETYLKEDRLEVALKKLKEWEMNFPLAKLSGELPLLYSKYFSRKGDYVRALDELKGLMELNPHTTLRPEAELLMAQVYFHLGKKGEAKELYRKIRKEYPGTPVSRSARKAYLRQF
;
A
#
# COMPACT_ATOMS: atom_id res chain seq x y z
N PHE A 1 8.23 4.78 17.40
CA PHE A 1 9.13 3.71 16.91
C PHE A 1 8.75 2.37 17.56
N CYS A 2 7.87 1.65 16.85
CA CYS A 2 7.89 0.21 16.59
C CYS A 2 7.96 -0.82 17.74
N LEU A 3 6.87 -1.57 17.95
CA LEU A 3 6.87 -2.91 17.33
C LEU A 3 6.50 -2.64 15.86
N ALA A 4 7.39 -2.68 14.86
CA ALA A 4 8.15 -3.87 14.56
C ALA A 4 7.48 -5.08 15.22
N LEU A 5 6.37 -5.50 14.62
CA LEU A 5 6.30 -6.88 14.19
C LEU A 5 7.60 -7.16 13.42
N PHE A 6 8.74 -7.23 14.13
CA PHE A 6 9.82 -8.08 13.72
C PHE A 6 9.10 -9.39 13.52
N SER A 7 9.04 -9.77 12.25
CA SER A 7 8.92 -11.14 11.85
C SER A 7 10.04 -11.85 12.58
N LEU A 8 9.79 -12.20 13.85
CA LEU A 8 10.68 -13.02 14.64
C LEU A 8 10.94 -14.21 13.72
N PRO A 9 12.21 -14.50 13.40
CA PRO A 9 12.53 -15.64 12.59
C PRO A 9 11.81 -16.81 13.25
N VAL A 10 10.82 -17.32 12.54
CA VAL A 10 10.04 -18.43 13.02
C VAL A 10 11.06 -19.56 13.16
N PRO A 11 11.31 -20.09 14.37
CA PRO A 11 12.21 -21.22 14.50
C PRO A 11 11.67 -22.34 13.61
N ARG A 12 12.57 -22.87 12.77
CA ARG A 12 12.30 -24.04 11.94
C ARG A 12 11.79 -25.15 12.87
N ALA A 13 10.50 -25.46 12.79
CA ALA A 13 9.92 -26.53 13.59
C ALA A 13 10.46 -27.87 13.06
N ALA A 14 11.42 -28.45 13.78
CA ALA A 14 11.87 -29.82 13.59
C ALA A 14 12.45 -30.35 14.91
N GLY A 15 11.57 -30.63 15.87
CA GLY A 15 11.83 -31.56 16.97
C GLY A 15 10.80 -32.68 16.86
N ALA A 16 11.20 -33.93 17.13
CA ALA A 16 10.28 -35.07 17.12
C ALA A 16 9.08 -34.79 18.06
N PRO A 17 7.83 -35.04 17.63
CA PRO A 17 6.67 -34.81 18.48
C PRO A 17 6.75 -35.72 19.70
N GLU A 18 6.59 -35.18 20.90
CA GLU A 18 6.33 -36.00 22.09
C GLU A 18 5.08 -36.85 21.81
N THR A 19 5.24 -38.18 21.82
CA THR A 19 4.37 -39.12 21.08
C THR A 19 3.09 -39.49 21.82
N VAL A 20 3.06 -39.39 23.15
CA VAL A 20 1.91 -39.82 23.96
C VAL A 20 0.86 -38.73 24.02
N TRP A 21 -0.37 -39.07 23.65
CA TRP A 21 -1.52 -38.18 23.75
C TRP A 21 -2.10 -38.28 25.17
N TRP A 22 -2.02 -37.19 25.96
CA TRP A 22 -2.41 -37.17 27.37
C TRP A 22 -3.81 -37.74 27.64
N ASN A 23 -4.82 -37.30 26.88
CA ASN A 23 -6.19 -37.81 26.99
C ASN A 23 -6.92 -37.74 25.65
N ARG A 24 -7.41 -38.89 25.16
CA ARG A 24 -8.02 -39.05 23.83
C ARG A 24 -9.42 -38.43 23.69
N GLN A 25 -10.04 -37.96 24.77
CA GLN A 25 -11.28 -37.16 24.69
C GLN A 25 -11.03 -35.81 24.04
N TRP A 26 -9.81 -35.27 24.18
CA TRP A 26 -9.38 -34.00 23.61
C TRP A 26 -8.88 -34.20 22.18
N LYS A 27 -9.51 -33.55 21.20
CA LYS A 27 -9.26 -33.84 19.79
C LYS A 27 -8.18 -32.96 19.15
N CYS A 28 -7.85 -31.82 19.77
CA CYS A 28 -6.79 -30.93 19.32
C CYS A 28 -5.68 -30.80 20.38
N ARG A 29 -4.43 -30.69 19.92
CA ARG A 29 -3.26 -30.44 20.76
C ARG A 29 -2.36 -29.38 20.14
N ARG A 30 -1.89 -28.43 20.95
CA ARG A 30 -0.76 -27.56 20.61
C ARG A 30 0.39 -27.81 21.58
N ILE A 31 1.60 -27.86 21.04
CA ILE A 31 2.84 -27.88 21.82
C ILE A 31 3.41 -26.48 21.75
N ILE A 32 3.66 -25.87 22.90
CA ILE A 32 4.18 -24.51 23.00
C ILE A 32 5.43 -24.47 23.87
N GLU A 33 6.27 -23.47 23.66
CA GLU A 33 7.50 -23.25 24.42
C GLU A 33 7.68 -21.78 24.77
N VAL A 34 8.05 -21.51 26.01
CA VAL A 34 8.36 -20.16 26.50
C VAL A 34 9.65 -19.66 25.85
N ARG A 35 9.58 -18.56 25.09
CA ARG A 35 10.68 -18.07 24.25
C ARG A 35 11.62 -17.09 24.98
N GLU A 36 11.12 -16.47 26.03
CA GLU A 36 11.79 -15.41 26.78
C GLU A 36 11.69 -15.70 28.28
N PRO A 37 12.69 -15.32 29.10
CA PRO A 37 12.60 -15.49 30.54
C PRO A 37 11.46 -14.63 31.13
N PRO A 38 10.54 -15.22 31.90
CA PRO A 38 9.53 -14.46 32.65
C PRO A 38 10.17 -13.50 33.66
N ALA A 39 9.51 -12.37 33.91
CA ALA A 39 9.96 -11.44 34.95
C ALA A 39 9.86 -12.12 36.32
N GLN A 40 10.87 -11.90 37.18
CA GLN A 40 10.97 -12.60 38.47
C GLN A 40 9.77 -12.34 39.39
N ASN A 41 9.28 -11.09 39.41
CA ASN A 41 8.08 -10.68 40.15
C ASN A 41 6.77 -10.96 39.39
N TYR A 42 6.84 -11.49 38.16
CA TYR A 42 5.68 -11.78 37.32
C TYR A 42 5.92 -13.01 36.42
N PRO A 43 5.98 -14.23 37.02
CA PRO A 43 6.31 -15.48 36.32
C PRO A 43 5.13 -16.00 35.49
N VAL A 44 4.71 -15.22 34.50
CA VAL A 44 3.56 -15.48 33.64
C VAL A 44 4.00 -15.46 32.18
N ALA A 45 3.51 -16.41 31.41
CA ALA A 45 3.64 -16.42 29.96
C ALA A 45 2.27 -16.24 29.28
N VAL A 46 2.29 -15.62 28.11
CA VAL A 46 1.13 -15.47 27.21
C VAL A 46 1.30 -16.33 25.96
N PHE A 47 0.21 -16.93 25.50
CA PHE A 47 0.14 -17.58 24.21
C PHE A 47 -1.10 -17.13 23.43
N SER A 48 -0.90 -16.83 22.14
CA SER A 48 -1.97 -16.44 21.22
C SER A 48 -1.97 -17.35 19.99
N PHE A 49 -3.12 -17.92 19.67
CA PHE A 49 -3.25 -18.86 18.56
C PHE A 49 -4.60 -18.73 17.83
N ALA A 50 -4.61 -19.19 16.58
CA ALA A 50 -5.82 -19.35 15.80
C ALA A 50 -6.54 -20.64 16.24
N ASN A 51 -7.77 -20.54 16.77
CA ASN A 51 -8.44 -21.72 17.33
C ASN A 51 -9.16 -22.59 16.30
N GLY A 52 -9.40 -22.08 15.09
CA GLY A 52 -10.02 -22.86 14.01
C GLY A 52 -11.52 -23.12 14.18
N GLY A 53 -12.15 -22.53 15.20
CA GLY A 53 -13.53 -22.86 15.60
C GLY A 53 -13.64 -24.14 16.43
N TYR A 54 -12.52 -24.74 16.81
CA TYR A 54 -12.47 -25.96 17.61
C TYR A 54 -12.47 -25.72 19.13
N LEU A 55 -12.55 -24.47 19.57
CA LEU A 55 -12.66 -24.09 20.97
C LEU A 55 -14.04 -23.46 21.19
N ALA A 56 -14.78 -23.92 22.20
CA ALA A 56 -16.10 -23.40 22.51
C ALA A 56 -16.03 -21.91 22.89
N LYS A 57 -17.12 -21.16 22.70
CA LYS A 57 -17.16 -19.71 22.99
C LYS A 57 -16.75 -19.39 24.43
N GLY A 58 -17.29 -20.14 25.41
CA GLY A 58 -16.92 -20.02 26.82
C GLY A 58 -15.56 -20.66 27.17
N SER A 59 -14.92 -21.33 26.20
CA SER A 59 -13.63 -22.02 26.33
C SER A 59 -13.56 -23.05 27.46
N GLY A 60 -14.72 -23.59 27.85
CA GLY A 60 -14.86 -24.65 28.84
C GLY A 60 -14.35 -26.01 28.35
N ASP A 61 -13.76 -26.07 27.17
CA ASP A 61 -13.12 -27.23 26.58
C ASP A 61 -11.65 -26.91 26.25
N LEU A 62 -10.93 -26.27 27.20
CA LEU A 62 -9.48 -26.07 27.15
C LEU A 62 -8.81 -26.59 28.44
N VAL A 63 -7.65 -27.22 28.31
CA VAL A 63 -6.75 -27.53 29.43
C VAL A 63 -5.29 -27.34 29.02
N VAL A 64 -4.47 -26.87 29.97
CA VAL A 64 -3.01 -26.75 29.81
C VAL A 64 -2.34 -27.81 30.67
N ILE A 65 -1.41 -28.55 30.09
CA ILE A 65 -0.68 -29.64 30.73
C ILE A 65 0.82 -29.36 30.64
N ASP A 66 1.58 -29.63 31.69
CA ASP A 66 3.04 -29.54 31.67
C ASP A 66 3.69 -30.82 31.09
N ARG A 67 5.02 -30.86 31.00
CA ARG A 67 5.74 -32.06 30.51
C ARG A 67 5.59 -33.29 31.42
N ARG A 68 5.11 -33.13 32.65
CA ARG A 68 4.89 -34.21 33.61
C ARG A 68 3.45 -34.75 33.56
N GLY A 69 2.61 -34.21 32.69
CA GLY A 69 1.19 -34.60 32.59
C GLY A 69 0.29 -33.92 33.63
N GLN A 70 0.81 -32.95 34.38
CA GLN A 70 0.06 -32.24 35.42
C GLN A 70 -0.71 -31.06 34.83
N LYS A 71 -1.92 -30.82 35.34
CA LYS A 71 -2.75 -29.67 34.94
C LYS A 71 -2.10 -28.38 35.43
N VAL A 72 -1.96 -27.43 34.52
CA VAL A 72 -1.44 -26.08 34.78
C VAL A 72 -2.62 -25.11 34.80
N PRO A 73 -2.75 -24.25 35.83
CA PRO A 73 -3.78 -23.22 35.82
C PRO A 73 -3.53 -22.22 34.69
N PHE A 74 -4.61 -21.70 34.12
CA PHE A 74 -4.53 -20.71 33.06
C PHE A 74 -5.72 -19.76 33.14
N ARG A 75 -5.59 -18.60 32.49
CA ARG A 75 -6.67 -17.63 32.35
C ARG A 75 -6.79 -17.22 30.89
N ILE A 76 -8.02 -17.21 30.39
CA ILE A 76 -8.31 -16.73 29.04
C ILE A 76 -8.54 -15.23 29.10
N ILE A 77 -7.78 -14.51 28.28
CA ILE A 77 -7.87 -13.06 28.12
C ILE A 77 -8.88 -12.74 27.02
N TRP A 78 -8.85 -13.51 25.93
CA TRP A 78 -9.77 -13.33 24.81
C TRP A 78 -10.00 -14.65 24.10
N ASN A 79 -11.23 -14.88 23.65
CA ASN A 79 -11.57 -15.98 22.78
C ASN A 79 -12.58 -15.54 21.74
N GLU A 80 -12.19 -15.57 20.48
CA GLU A 80 -13.07 -15.32 19.35
C GLU A 80 -13.33 -16.64 18.60
N PRO A 81 -14.60 -17.06 18.43
CA PRO A 81 -14.93 -18.22 17.61
C PRO A 81 -14.31 -18.12 16.21
N LYS A 82 -13.58 -19.16 15.78
CA LYS A 82 -12.81 -19.20 14.51
C LYS A 82 -11.71 -18.12 14.38
N GLY A 83 -11.57 -17.23 15.35
CA GLY A 83 -10.56 -16.19 15.39
C GLY A 83 -9.42 -16.55 16.33
N THR A 84 -8.98 -15.53 17.07
CA THR A 84 -7.83 -15.63 17.97
C THR A 84 -8.27 -15.98 19.38
N THR A 85 -7.52 -16.89 20.02
CA THR A 85 -7.58 -17.13 21.47
C THR A 85 -6.28 -16.62 22.09
N ILE A 86 -6.39 -15.91 23.21
CA ILE A 86 -5.28 -15.41 24.02
C ILE A 86 -5.46 -15.95 25.43
N LEU A 87 -4.44 -16.65 25.94
CA LEU A 87 -4.40 -17.11 27.33
C LEU A 87 -3.07 -16.77 27.99
N ILE A 88 -3.10 -16.75 29.31
CA ILE A 88 -1.93 -16.69 30.17
C ILE A 88 -1.86 -17.90 31.09
N PHE A 89 -0.65 -18.28 31.48
CA PHE A 89 -0.37 -19.40 32.40
C PHE A 89 0.96 -19.17 33.14
N PRO A 90 1.17 -19.79 34.31
CA PRO A 90 2.44 -19.69 35.03
C PRO A 90 3.61 -20.27 34.22
N ALA A 91 4.72 -19.56 34.21
CA ALA A 91 5.99 -20.01 33.62
C ALA A 91 7.15 -19.44 34.44
N LYS A 92 8.18 -20.24 34.70
CA LYS A 92 9.32 -19.87 35.55
C LYS A 92 10.57 -19.51 34.76
N ARG A 93 10.78 -20.12 33.59
CA ARG A 93 12.00 -19.95 32.78
C ARG A 93 11.75 -20.12 31.28
N LYS A 94 12.68 -19.55 30.50
CA LYS A 94 12.78 -19.79 29.05
C LYS A 94 12.98 -21.29 28.77
N GLY A 95 12.34 -21.79 27.72
CA GLY A 95 12.43 -23.17 27.26
C GLY A 95 11.44 -24.14 27.93
N GLU A 96 10.63 -23.68 28.90
CA GLU A 96 9.55 -24.51 29.42
C GLU A 96 8.52 -24.82 28.34
N ARG A 97 8.06 -26.08 28.32
CA ARG A 97 7.08 -26.57 27.35
C ARG A 97 5.77 -26.94 28.00
N PHE A 98 4.70 -26.62 27.30
CA PHE A 98 3.33 -26.90 27.71
C PHE A 98 2.52 -27.48 26.54
N PHE A 99 1.48 -28.23 26.90
CA PHE A 99 0.56 -28.88 25.97
C PHE A 99 -0.84 -28.33 26.19
N LEU A 100 -1.38 -27.69 25.16
CA LEU A 100 -2.73 -27.16 25.17
C LEU A 100 -3.65 -28.15 24.48
N TYR A 101 -4.60 -28.69 25.22
CA TYR A 101 -5.60 -29.62 24.70
C TYR A 101 -6.95 -28.92 24.64
N TYR A 102 -7.66 -29.06 23.52
CA TYR A 102 -9.00 -28.49 23.32
C TYR A 102 -9.86 -29.31 22.36
N ASN A 103 -11.11 -28.90 22.14
CA ASN A 103 -12.12 -29.63 21.38
C ASN A 103 -12.48 -30.95 22.08
N ASN A 104 -12.98 -30.85 23.31
CA ASN A 104 -13.49 -31.99 24.06
C ASN A 104 -15.03 -31.95 24.08
N PRO A 105 -15.73 -32.77 23.29
CA PRO A 105 -17.19 -32.74 23.20
C PRO A 105 -17.90 -33.22 24.48
N ALA A 106 -17.19 -33.91 25.39
CA ALA A 106 -17.76 -34.43 26.63
C ALA A 106 -17.84 -33.38 27.75
N ILE A 107 -17.25 -32.19 27.56
CA ILE A 107 -17.18 -31.15 28.59
C ILE A 107 -17.94 -29.92 28.11
N SER A 108 -18.96 -29.51 28.88
CA SER A 108 -19.68 -28.25 28.67
C SER A 108 -19.07 -27.07 29.44
N ARG A 109 -18.24 -27.35 30.47
CA ARG A 109 -17.56 -26.34 31.29
C ARG A 109 -16.31 -26.94 31.96
N THR A 110 -15.14 -26.31 31.82
CA THR A 110 -13.96 -26.68 32.62
C THR A 110 -14.13 -26.14 34.04
N ASP A 111 -13.74 -26.91 35.04
CA ASP A 111 -13.45 -26.38 36.37
C ASP A 111 -12.37 -25.31 36.23
N SER A 112 -12.74 -24.04 36.46
CA SER A 112 -11.75 -22.97 36.50
C SER A 112 -10.90 -23.16 37.74
N LEU A 113 -9.65 -23.55 37.57
CA LEU A 113 -8.66 -23.47 38.65
C LEU A 113 -8.64 -22.02 39.17
N SER A 114 -8.63 -21.85 40.50
CA SER A 114 -8.79 -20.58 41.24
C SER A 114 -7.64 -19.57 41.05
N TRP A 115 -6.81 -19.73 40.01
CA TRP A 115 -5.64 -18.90 39.77
C TRP A 115 -6.03 -17.53 39.21
N GLN A 116 -5.81 -16.48 40.00
CA GLN A 116 -6.07 -15.09 39.65
C GLN A 116 -4.73 -14.33 39.55
N PRO A 117 -4.01 -14.43 38.43
CA PRO A 117 -2.78 -13.66 38.27
C PRO A 117 -3.11 -12.18 38.19
N GLN A 118 -2.20 -11.34 38.69
CA GLN A 118 -2.12 -9.96 38.25
C GLN A 118 -1.97 -9.99 36.71
N VAL A 119 -2.62 -9.10 35.98
CA VAL A 119 -2.57 -9.14 34.51
C VAL A 119 -1.79 -7.93 34.04
N SER A 120 -0.88 -8.14 33.09
CA SER A 120 -0.27 -7.05 32.32
C SER A 120 -1.33 -6.12 31.72
N LEU A 121 -0.94 -4.95 31.25
CA LEU A 121 -1.85 -3.98 30.67
C LEU A 121 -2.62 -4.59 29.48
N THR A 122 -3.93 -4.73 29.68
CA THR A 122 -4.88 -5.15 28.64
C THR A 122 -5.73 -3.97 28.22
N LEU A 123 -6.14 -3.99 26.95
CA LEU A 123 -7.19 -3.14 26.41
C LEU A 123 -8.35 -4.02 25.99
N GLU A 124 -9.54 -3.65 26.44
CA GLU A 124 -10.82 -4.12 25.92
C GLU A 124 -11.56 -2.96 25.30
N THR A 125 -12.14 -3.16 24.12
CA THR A 125 -12.99 -2.14 23.48
C THR A 125 -14.41 -2.67 23.29
N ARG A 126 -15.39 -1.80 23.51
CA ARG A 126 -16.82 -2.14 23.42
C ARG A 126 -17.58 -1.12 22.60
N GLU A 127 -18.75 -1.49 22.13
CA GLU A 127 -19.71 -0.56 21.51
C GLU A 127 -20.14 0.52 22.52
N ASP A 128 -20.20 1.78 22.08
CA ASP A 128 -20.84 2.84 22.85
C ASP A 128 -22.36 2.80 22.60
N PRO A 129 -23.19 2.50 23.63
CA PRO A 129 -24.64 2.48 23.49
C PRO A 129 -25.27 3.89 23.41
N GLY A 130 -24.48 4.96 23.53
CA GLY A 130 -24.94 6.33 23.54
C GLY A 130 -25.41 6.80 24.92
N GLY A 131 -25.15 8.07 25.23
CA GLY A 131 -25.51 8.71 26.49
C GLY A 131 -24.54 9.82 26.88
N LYS A 132 -24.52 10.17 28.18
CA LYS A 132 -23.57 11.13 28.74
C LYS A 132 -22.32 10.42 29.26
N ALA A 133 -21.21 11.15 29.30
CA ALA A 133 -19.98 10.76 29.97
C ALA A 133 -19.37 11.93 30.77
N ASP A 134 -20.25 12.79 31.30
CA ASP A 134 -19.90 14.01 32.04
C ASP A 134 -19.42 13.73 33.47
N SER A 135 -19.47 12.46 33.89
CA SER A 135 -18.98 11.99 35.19
C SER A 135 -18.61 10.50 35.15
N TRP A 136 -17.85 10.04 36.14
CA TRP A 136 -17.58 8.61 36.31
C TRP A 136 -18.87 7.78 36.51
N THR A 137 -19.89 8.35 37.14
CA THR A 137 -21.19 7.69 37.31
C THR A 137 -21.87 7.43 35.97
N ASP A 138 -21.76 8.38 35.03
CA ASP A 138 -22.29 8.22 33.69
C ASP A 138 -21.49 7.20 32.88
N MET A 139 -20.15 7.27 32.97
CA MET A 139 -19.28 6.30 32.31
C MET A 139 -19.54 4.85 32.79
N LYS A 140 -19.71 4.64 34.11
CA LYS A 140 -20.12 3.33 34.65
C LYS A 140 -21.45 2.84 34.07
N ARG A 141 -22.42 3.76 33.90
CA ARG A 141 -23.73 3.44 33.31
C ARG A 141 -23.59 3.03 31.85
N LEU A 142 -22.76 3.73 31.06
CA LEU A 142 -22.45 3.36 29.68
C LEU A 142 -21.81 1.98 29.60
N LEU A 143 -20.79 1.72 30.43
CA LEU A 143 -20.10 0.43 30.50
C LEU A 143 -21.05 -0.73 30.85
N GLY A 144 -22.02 -0.49 31.75
CA GLY A 144 -23.04 -1.48 32.12
C GLY A 144 -24.11 -1.71 31.03
N LYS A 145 -24.39 -0.70 30.21
CA LYS A 145 -25.31 -0.82 29.06
C LYS A 145 -24.68 -1.48 27.83
N SER A 146 -23.36 -1.35 27.67
CA SER A 146 -22.64 -1.89 26.51
C SER A 146 -22.65 -3.43 26.50
N ARG A 147 -23.28 -4.02 25.48
CA ARG A 147 -23.43 -5.48 25.35
C ARG A 147 -22.42 -6.13 24.41
N LYS A 148 -21.83 -5.35 23.51
CA LYS A 148 -20.97 -5.84 22.44
C LYS A 148 -19.50 -5.51 22.72
N VAL A 149 -18.70 -6.55 22.96
CA VAL A 149 -17.24 -6.43 23.08
C VAL A 149 -16.63 -6.68 21.71
N TYR A 150 -15.85 -5.72 21.20
CA TYR A 150 -15.18 -5.86 19.91
C TYR A 150 -13.93 -6.73 19.98
N GLY A 151 -13.19 -6.63 21.08
CA GLY A 151 -11.96 -7.37 21.33
C GLY A 151 -11.30 -7.03 22.66
N LYS A 152 -10.39 -7.92 23.08
CA LYS A 152 -9.51 -7.73 24.24
C LYS A 152 -8.12 -8.30 23.96
N GLY A 153 -7.08 -7.65 24.47
CA GLY A 153 -5.71 -8.15 24.35
C GLY A 153 -4.70 -7.27 25.07
N PHE A 154 -3.43 -7.66 25.02
CA PHE A 154 -2.34 -6.93 25.66
C PHE A 154 -1.92 -5.71 24.84
N VAL A 155 -1.57 -4.63 25.53
CA VAL A 155 -1.05 -3.38 24.95
C VAL A 155 0.13 -2.90 25.79
N ASN A 156 1.09 -2.23 25.17
CA ASN A 156 2.36 -1.92 25.84
C ASN A 156 2.29 -0.73 26.80
N LYS A 157 1.36 0.20 26.54
CA LYS A 157 1.12 1.43 27.31
C LYS A 157 -0.23 2.03 26.89
N ILE A 158 -0.74 2.97 27.68
CA ILE A 158 -1.90 3.78 27.32
C ILE A 158 -1.41 4.97 26.48
N TRP A 159 -1.26 4.72 25.17
CA TRP A 159 -0.93 5.70 24.15
C TRP A 159 -1.46 5.17 22.81
N GLN A 160 -2.67 5.54 22.47
CA GLN A 160 -3.37 5.03 21.31
C GLN A 160 -4.15 6.13 20.60
N GLY A 161 -4.26 5.99 19.28
CA GLY A 161 -5.02 6.89 18.42
C GLY A 161 -5.97 6.16 17.46
N LEU A 162 -6.18 4.86 17.66
CA LEU A 162 -7.25 4.10 16.99
C LEU A 162 -7.72 2.90 17.78
N ASN A 163 -8.92 2.41 17.43
CA ASN A 163 -9.50 1.21 17.99
C ASN A 163 -8.92 -0.05 17.31
N PRO A 164 -8.09 -0.85 18.01
CA PRO A 164 -7.46 -2.01 17.39
C PRO A 164 -8.41 -3.21 17.22
N TYR A 165 -9.65 -3.16 17.69
CA TYR A 165 -10.56 -4.31 17.62
C TYR A 165 -11.91 -4.03 16.95
N GLY A 166 -12.25 -2.76 16.71
CA GLY A 166 -13.56 -2.35 16.20
C GLY A 166 -13.51 -1.03 15.45
N PRO A 167 -14.68 -0.38 15.29
CA PRO A 167 -14.79 0.94 14.65
C PRO A 167 -14.06 2.03 15.45
N ASN A 168 -13.60 3.06 14.74
CA ASN A 168 -12.93 4.23 15.33
C ASN A 168 -13.88 5.29 15.88
N ASP A 169 -15.19 5.08 15.77
CA ASP A 169 -16.22 5.97 16.29
C ASP A 169 -17.21 5.16 17.13
N ASN A 170 -17.84 5.80 18.12
CA ASN A 170 -18.87 5.22 18.99
C ASN A 170 -18.41 3.95 19.70
N TYR A 171 -17.29 4.03 20.43
CA TYR A 171 -16.77 2.92 21.23
C TYR A 171 -16.24 3.37 22.59
N LEU A 172 -16.14 2.40 23.51
CA LEU A 172 -15.56 2.56 24.84
C LEU A 172 -14.25 1.79 24.91
N SER A 173 -13.23 2.38 25.52
CA SER A 173 -11.93 1.77 25.80
C SER A 173 -11.79 1.51 27.29
N ILE A 174 -11.34 0.31 27.64
CA ILE A 174 -11.12 -0.14 29.02
C ILE A 174 -9.72 -0.72 29.12
N TYR A 175 -8.81 0.02 29.72
CA TYR A 175 -7.48 -0.47 30.06
C TYR A 175 -7.44 -0.94 31.50
N GLN A 176 -6.82 -2.10 31.72
CA GLN A 176 -6.63 -2.67 33.06
C GLN A 176 -5.28 -3.37 33.12
N GLY A 177 -4.50 -3.08 34.16
CA GLY A 177 -3.21 -3.73 34.37
C GLY A 177 -2.55 -3.30 35.67
N PHE A 178 -1.22 -3.44 35.71
CA PHE A 178 -0.39 -3.05 36.86
C PHE A 178 0.84 -2.27 36.39
N LEU A 179 1.17 -1.24 37.15
CA LEU A 179 2.43 -0.52 37.13
C LEU A 179 3.40 -1.16 38.11
N ASN A 180 4.68 -1.22 37.75
CA ASN A 180 5.79 -1.60 38.60
C ASN A 180 6.59 -0.34 38.97
N ILE A 181 6.29 0.21 40.15
CA ILE A 181 6.92 1.42 40.68
C ILE A 181 8.26 1.05 41.29
N LYS A 182 9.35 1.66 40.80
CA LYS A 182 10.70 1.42 41.31
C LYS A 182 11.04 2.33 42.49
N GLU A 183 10.66 3.61 42.36
CA GLU A 183 10.96 4.67 43.33
C GLU A 183 9.65 5.15 43.93
N GLY A 184 9.56 5.11 45.26
CA GLY A 184 8.40 5.62 45.99
C GLY A 184 8.38 7.15 46.03
N GLY A 185 7.21 7.72 46.24
CA GLY A 185 7.02 9.15 46.44
C GLY A 185 5.72 9.65 45.81
N THR A 186 5.59 10.98 45.73
CA THR A 186 4.43 11.63 45.13
C THR A 186 4.55 11.71 43.62
N TYR A 187 3.67 11.00 42.92
CA TYR A 187 3.53 11.07 41.46
C TYR A 187 2.40 12.01 41.09
N ARG A 188 2.57 12.80 40.02
CA ARG A 188 1.46 13.49 39.35
C ARG A 188 1.05 12.65 38.15
N ILE A 189 -0.19 12.16 38.13
CA ILE A 189 -0.75 11.34 37.05
C ILE A 189 -1.70 12.20 36.23
N ALA A 190 -1.61 12.12 34.91
CA ALA A 190 -2.39 12.91 33.97
C ALA A 190 -3.07 12.03 32.91
N THR A 191 -4.23 12.49 32.45
CA THR A 191 -4.90 11.96 31.26
C THR A 191 -4.87 13.01 30.15
N VAL A 192 -4.64 12.55 28.92
CA VAL A 192 -4.82 13.37 27.70
C VAL A 192 -5.65 12.56 26.73
N SER A 193 -6.83 13.06 26.37
CA SER A 193 -7.73 12.35 25.47
C SER A 193 -8.49 13.28 24.53
N ASP A 194 -8.92 12.72 23.40
CA ASP A 194 -10.11 13.21 22.71
C ASP A 194 -11.30 12.57 23.44
N GLU A 195 -12.23 13.40 23.92
CA GLU A 195 -13.41 12.98 24.70
C GLU A 195 -13.13 12.27 26.05
N ALA A 196 -14.19 11.83 26.72
CA ALA A 196 -14.20 11.55 28.15
C ALA A 196 -13.17 10.50 28.56
N SER A 197 -12.39 10.78 29.61
CA SER A 197 -11.43 9.83 30.18
C SER A 197 -11.37 9.86 31.72
N PHE A 198 -11.12 8.68 32.31
CA PHE A 198 -11.03 8.48 33.76
C PHE A 198 -9.91 7.50 34.08
N LEU A 199 -8.96 7.92 34.92
CA LEU A 199 -7.77 7.16 35.30
C LEU A 199 -7.77 6.87 36.80
N PHE A 200 -7.57 5.60 37.13
CA PHE A 200 -7.54 5.08 38.49
C PHE A 200 -6.20 4.41 38.78
N ILE A 201 -5.68 4.63 39.99
CA ILE A 201 -4.56 3.89 40.57
C ILE A 201 -5.05 3.27 41.89
N ASP A 202 -4.88 1.97 42.07
CA ASP A 202 -5.38 1.22 43.25
C ASP A 202 -6.85 1.45 43.56
N GLY A 203 -7.65 1.53 42.50
CA GLY A 203 -9.10 1.78 42.60
C GLY A 203 -9.47 3.22 42.97
N LYS A 204 -8.49 4.09 43.26
CA LYS A 204 -8.71 5.51 43.51
C LYS A 204 -8.62 6.29 42.21
N ARG A 205 -9.61 7.13 41.92
CA ARG A 205 -9.59 8.03 40.76
C ARG A 205 -8.53 9.12 41.00
N VAL A 206 -7.52 9.19 40.15
CA VAL A 206 -6.39 10.13 40.30
C VAL A 206 -6.37 11.22 39.23
N ALA A 207 -6.96 10.97 38.06
CA ALA A 207 -7.10 11.96 36.99
C ALA A 207 -8.37 11.69 36.19
N GLU A 208 -8.99 12.75 35.68
CA GLU A 208 -10.15 12.66 34.80
C GLU A 208 -10.26 13.88 33.89
N TRP A 209 -10.86 13.67 32.74
CA TRP A 209 -11.35 14.71 31.85
C TRP A 209 -12.70 14.26 31.33
N PRO A 210 -13.80 14.58 32.04
CA PRO A 210 -15.13 14.12 31.66
C PRO A 210 -15.74 14.96 30.53
N GLY A 211 -16.79 14.41 29.91
CA GLY A 211 -17.55 15.10 28.89
C GLY A 211 -16.87 15.11 27.52
N ARG A 212 -17.42 15.92 26.61
CA ARG A 212 -16.95 16.02 25.23
C ARG A 212 -15.98 17.18 25.06
N HIS A 213 -14.78 16.89 24.55
CA HIS A 213 -13.71 17.86 24.33
C HIS A 213 -12.72 17.31 23.31
N LYS A 214 -11.83 18.19 22.83
CA LYS A 214 -10.69 17.83 21.96
C LYS A 214 -9.40 17.74 22.77
N ILE A 215 -8.41 17.02 22.23
CA ILE A 215 -7.11 16.77 22.88
C ILE A 215 -6.36 18.03 23.38
N TRP A 216 -6.47 19.17 22.68
CA TRP A 216 -5.59 20.33 22.86
C TRP A 216 -5.56 20.90 24.29
N GLY A 217 -6.69 20.85 25.00
CA GLY A 217 -6.82 21.39 26.36
C GLY A 217 -6.11 20.60 27.46
N GLY A 218 -5.60 19.39 27.15
CA GLY A 218 -4.92 18.52 28.12
C GLY A 218 -3.48 18.18 27.76
N MET A 219 -2.94 18.73 26.67
CA MET A 219 -1.62 18.34 26.15
C MET A 219 -0.45 18.64 27.11
N ARG A 220 -0.63 19.50 28.10
CA ARG A 220 0.39 19.80 29.13
C ARG A 220 0.07 19.12 30.46
N GLY A 221 -0.90 18.22 30.50
CA GLY A 221 -1.35 17.51 31.68
C GLY A 221 -2.21 18.34 32.61
N GLU A 222 -3.00 19.26 32.06
CA GLU A 222 -3.98 20.09 32.78
C GLU A 222 -4.97 19.22 33.58
N HIS A 223 -5.34 18.07 33.01
CA HIS A 223 -6.21 17.07 33.63
C HIS A 223 -5.39 16.02 34.38
N SER A 224 -5.00 16.37 35.61
CA SER A 224 -4.10 15.58 36.44
C SER A 224 -4.42 15.65 37.93
N GLY A 225 -3.89 14.71 38.69
CA GLY A 225 -3.90 14.73 40.15
C GLY A 225 -2.68 14.02 40.72
N THR A 226 -2.49 14.11 42.02
CA THR A 226 -1.34 13.50 42.70
C THR A 226 -1.74 12.22 43.43
N VAL A 227 -0.79 11.29 43.52
CA VAL A 227 -0.93 10.04 44.27
C VAL A 227 0.41 9.65 44.86
N GLU A 228 0.38 9.21 46.12
CA GLU A 228 1.55 8.67 46.80
C GLU A 228 1.69 7.17 46.47
N LEU A 229 2.82 6.78 45.89
CA LEU A 229 3.10 5.39 45.50
C LEU A 229 4.31 4.86 46.24
N ARG A 230 4.28 3.56 46.59
CA ARG A 230 5.42 2.87 47.20
C ARG A 230 6.13 2.04 46.12
N PRO A 231 7.40 1.65 46.32
CA PRO A 231 8.02 0.66 45.45
C PRO A 231 7.18 -0.62 45.42
N GLY A 232 6.90 -1.15 44.22
CA GLY A 232 6.10 -2.35 44.03
C GLY A 232 4.98 -2.20 42.99
N LEU A 233 4.04 -3.14 43.03
CA LEU A 233 2.97 -3.24 42.04
C LEU A 233 1.75 -2.43 42.47
N HIS A 234 1.30 -1.55 41.57
CA HIS A 234 0.11 -0.73 41.72
C HIS A 234 -0.85 -0.99 40.57
N SER A 235 -2.12 -1.23 40.86
CA SER A 235 -3.11 -1.46 39.81
C SER A 235 -3.43 -0.16 39.07
N ILE A 236 -3.62 -0.24 37.76
CA ILE A 236 -4.03 0.89 36.92
C ILE A 236 -5.26 0.50 36.11
N ALA A 237 -6.24 1.41 36.06
CA ALA A 237 -7.36 1.32 35.14
C ALA A 237 -7.56 2.66 34.43
N TYR A 238 -7.87 2.61 33.15
CA TYR A 238 -8.17 3.78 32.34
C TYR A 238 -9.41 3.51 31.50
N TYR A 239 -10.37 4.41 31.57
CA TYR A 239 -11.63 4.32 30.85
C TYR A 239 -11.73 5.50 29.92
N HIS A 240 -12.11 5.25 28.68
CA HIS A 240 -12.29 6.29 27.67
C HIS A 240 -13.50 6.01 26.80
N ARG A 241 -14.11 7.09 26.30
CA ARG A 241 -15.22 7.06 25.36
C ARG A 241 -14.82 7.84 24.12
N GLU A 242 -15.11 7.27 22.95
CA GLU A 242 -15.02 7.93 21.65
C GLU A 242 -16.40 7.89 20.97
N GLU A 243 -16.89 9.05 20.53
CA GLU A 243 -18.13 9.22 19.80
C GLU A 243 -17.83 9.44 18.33
N LYS A 244 -17.10 10.50 17.98
CA LYS A 244 -16.81 10.87 16.58
C LYS A 244 -15.51 11.65 16.41
N GLY A 245 -14.72 11.22 15.43
CA GLY A 245 -13.68 12.03 14.82
C GLY A 245 -12.28 11.52 15.13
N ALA A 246 -11.40 12.40 15.57
CA ALA A 246 -10.07 11.99 16.02
C ALA A 246 -10.21 11.39 17.42
N GLN A 247 -9.33 10.47 17.77
CA GLN A 247 -9.37 9.74 19.02
C GLN A 247 -7.96 9.67 19.59
N PHE A 248 -7.84 9.93 20.89
CA PHE A 248 -6.56 9.86 21.59
C PHE A 248 -6.77 9.39 23.02
N MET A 249 -5.91 8.49 23.48
CA MET A 249 -5.94 7.96 24.85
C MET A 249 -4.51 7.89 25.37
N ILE A 250 -4.17 8.79 26.29
CA ILE A 250 -2.81 8.90 26.83
C ILE A 250 -2.87 8.95 28.35
N ALA A 251 -2.11 8.06 28.99
CA ALA A 251 -1.76 8.19 30.40
C ALA A 251 -0.32 8.69 30.52
N ALA A 252 -0.14 9.74 31.30
CA ALA A 252 1.16 10.34 31.55
C ALA A 252 1.40 10.51 33.05
N TRP A 253 2.66 10.59 33.44
CA TRP A 253 3.06 10.82 34.82
C TRP A 253 4.20 11.82 34.93
N LYS A 254 4.35 12.42 36.11
CA LYS A 254 5.56 13.09 36.56
C LYS A 254 6.03 12.37 37.80
N ARG A 255 7.25 11.83 37.77
CA ARG A 255 7.83 11.04 38.86
C ARG A 255 8.29 11.97 40.00
N PRO A 256 8.51 11.46 41.22
CA PRO A 256 9.06 12.23 42.33
C PRO A 256 10.41 12.86 41.94
N GLY A 257 10.59 14.15 42.22
CA GLY A 257 11.83 14.87 41.91
C GLY A 257 12.04 15.23 40.43
N GLU A 258 11.14 14.84 39.52
CA GLU A 258 11.21 15.20 38.10
C GLU A 258 10.33 16.43 37.78
N ASP A 259 10.76 17.22 36.81
CA ASP A 259 10.06 18.44 36.38
C ASP A 259 9.16 18.22 35.15
N LYS A 260 9.38 17.15 34.40
CA LYS A 260 8.69 16.89 33.12
C LYS A 260 7.64 15.80 33.24
N LEU A 261 6.47 16.07 32.69
CA LEU A 261 5.45 15.07 32.44
C LEU A 261 5.91 14.20 31.25
N GLU A 262 5.88 12.89 31.42
CA GLU A 262 6.17 11.92 30.37
C GLU A 262 5.02 10.93 30.22
N ILE A 263 4.81 10.41 29.00
CA ILE A 263 3.89 9.28 28.80
C ILE A 263 4.42 8.11 29.63
N ILE A 264 3.56 7.44 30.40
CA ILE A 264 3.99 6.31 31.24
C ILE A 264 4.70 5.28 30.33
N PRO A 265 6.00 5.00 30.56
CA PRO A 265 6.79 4.22 29.63
C PRO A 265 6.37 2.76 29.67
N THR A 266 6.60 2.03 28.57
CA THR A 266 6.28 0.60 28.49
C THR A 266 6.95 -0.22 29.60
N SER A 267 8.16 0.16 30.03
CA SER A 267 8.89 -0.47 31.13
C SER A 267 8.25 -0.31 32.50
N ALA A 268 7.32 0.64 32.67
CA ALA A 268 6.57 0.81 33.91
C ALA A 268 5.42 -0.20 34.04
N TYR A 269 4.97 -0.82 32.95
CA TYR A 269 3.92 -1.83 33.00
C TYR A 269 4.51 -3.24 33.15
N LEU A 270 3.78 -4.13 33.84
CA LEU A 270 4.08 -5.57 33.77
C LEU A 270 3.84 -6.10 32.36
N HIS A 271 4.68 -7.03 31.90
CA HIS A 271 4.51 -7.76 30.63
C HIS A 271 4.77 -9.26 30.82
N PRO A 272 3.91 -10.15 30.31
CA PRO A 272 4.17 -11.58 30.37
C PRO A 272 5.27 -11.96 29.38
N ALA A 273 6.03 -13.01 29.70
CA ALA A 273 6.88 -13.66 28.71
C ALA A 273 6.04 -14.23 27.56
N ARG A 274 6.63 -14.38 26.38
CA ARG A 274 5.92 -14.93 25.21
C ARG A 274 6.20 -16.42 25.05
N ALA A 275 5.14 -17.21 24.91
CA ALA A 275 5.24 -18.58 24.41
C ALA A 275 5.04 -18.61 22.89
N GLY A 276 5.79 -19.46 22.22
CA GLY A 276 5.68 -19.68 20.78
C GLY A 276 5.22 -21.10 20.50
N GLU A 277 4.50 -21.26 19.39
CA GLU A 277 4.04 -22.57 18.95
C GLU A 277 5.18 -23.40 18.37
N ILE A 278 5.25 -24.68 18.78
CA ILE A 278 6.09 -25.71 18.18
C ILE A 278 5.28 -26.48 17.14
N SER A 279 4.08 -26.94 17.48
CA SER A 279 3.23 -27.73 16.59
C SER A 279 1.75 -27.65 16.93
N TYR A 280 0.90 -27.87 15.93
CA TYR A 280 -0.53 -28.11 16.06
C TYR A 280 -0.88 -29.48 15.50
N GLN A 281 -1.68 -30.24 16.25
CA GLN A 281 -2.01 -31.62 15.95
C GLN A 281 -3.50 -31.87 16.21
N LYS A 282 -4.07 -32.79 15.43
CA LYS A 282 -5.42 -33.34 15.63
C LYS A 282 -5.29 -34.83 15.92
N LEU A 283 -6.06 -35.33 16.89
CA LEU A 283 -6.02 -36.73 17.29
C LEU A 283 -6.36 -37.63 16.10
N SER A 284 -5.58 -38.70 15.91
CA SER A 284 -5.76 -39.67 14.82
C SER A 284 -5.75 -39.07 13.41
N ARG A 285 -5.06 -37.94 13.21
CA ARG A 285 -4.89 -37.30 11.89
C ARG A 285 -3.40 -37.25 11.52
N SER A 286 -3.07 -37.91 10.43
CA SER A 286 -1.77 -37.89 9.76
C SER A 286 -1.54 -36.59 8.98
N LEU A 287 -2.60 -35.99 8.42
CA LEU A 287 -2.60 -34.71 7.72
C LEU A 287 -3.41 -33.66 8.49
N VAL A 288 -2.79 -32.50 8.78
CA VAL A 288 -3.44 -31.40 9.51
C VAL A 288 -3.19 -30.08 8.79
N ALA A 289 -4.27 -29.45 8.31
CA ALA A 289 -4.24 -28.11 7.76
C ALA A 289 -4.02 -27.09 8.87
N TYR A 290 -3.13 -26.15 8.67
CA TYR A 290 -2.94 -25.04 9.59
C TYR A 290 -2.16 -23.89 8.95
N PHE A 291 -2.48 -22.66 9.35
CA PHE A 291 -1.74 -21.49 8.88
C PHE A 291 -1.72 -20.35 9.90
N ARG A 292 -0.81 -19.41 9.65
CA ARG A 292 -0.73 -18.10 10.30
C ARG A 292 -0.71 -17.02 9.24
N VAL A 293 -1.08 -15.80 9.64
CA VAL A 293 -1.12 -14.63 8.76
C VAL A 293 -0.28 -13.50 9.34
N ALA A 294 0.19 -12.61 8.48
CA ALA A 294 0.79 -11.34 8.84
C ALA A 294 0.21 -10.25 7.93
N GLN A 295 -0.18 -9.11 8.50
CA GLN A 295 -0.46 -7.90 7.72
C GLN A 295 0.87 -7.21 7.50
N ASP A 296 1.30 -7.14 6.23
CA ASP A 296 2.64 -6.70 5.88
C ASP A 296 2.68 -5.19 5.63
N ASN A 297 1.68 -4.67 4.92
CA ASN A 297 1.62 -3.27 4.53
C ASN A 297 0.20 -2.87 4.09
N GLU A 298 -0.04 -1.57 3.96
CA GLU A 298 -1.27 -1.02 3.41
C GLU A 298 -1.05 0.20 2.52
N ILE A 299 -1.95 0.39 1.56
CA ILE A 299 -2.08 1.62 0.78
C ILE A 299 -3.46 2.19 1.05
N ILE A 300 -3.55 3.48 1.37
CA ILE A 300 -4.82 4.20 1.44
C ILE A 300 -4.94 5.07 0.20
N LYS A 301 -6.00 4.86 -0.59
CA LYS A 301 -6.30 5.67 -1.78
C LYS A 301 -7.79 5.99 -1.81
N ASP A 302 -8.12 7.28 -1.98
CA ASP A 302 -9.49 7.79 -2.02
C ASP A 302 -10.34 7.35 -0.81
N GLY A 303 -9.72 7.30 0.38
CA GLY A 303 -10.38 6.86 1.62
C GLY A 303 -10.57 5.35 1.77
N LEU A 304 -10.07 4.55 0.82
CA LEU A 304 -10.15 3.10 0.85
C LEU A 304 -8.78 2.47 1.14
N GLN A 305 -8.73 1.59 2.14
CA GLN A 305 -7.52 0.86 2.53
C GLN A 305 -7.35 -0.43 1.71
N TYR A 306 -6.13 -0.70 1.24
CA TYR A 306 -5.73 -1.92 0.56
C TYR A 306 -4.61 -2.59 1.37
N THR A 307 -4.95 -3.66 2.10
CA THR A 307 -3.99 -4.32 3.00
C THR A 307 -3.41 -5.56 2.36
N LYS A 308 -2.08 -5.60 2.26
CA LYS A 308 -1.32 -6.78 1.85
C LYS A 308 -1.14 -7.70 3.05
N VAL A 309 -1.54 -8.95 2.88
CA VAL A 309 -1.48 -10.00 3.90
C VAL A 309 -0.73 -11.21 3.36
N SER A 310 0.30 -11.64 4.07
CA SER A 310 1.02 -12.87 3.78
C SER A 310 0.51 -14.04 4.60
N PHE A 311 0.28 -15.17 3.92
CA PHE A 311 -0.20 -16.42 4.50
C PHE A 311 0.94 -17.41 4.61
N ARG A 312 1.17 -17.93 5.82
CA ARG A 312 2.21 -18.91 6.11
C ARG A 312 1.59 -20.26 6.41
N ASP A 313 1.73 -21.20 5.48
CA ASP A 313 1.43 -22.62 5.69
C ASP A 313 2.23 -23.17 6.89
N ARG A 314 1.51 -23.83 7.79
CA ARG A 314 2.01 -24.54 8.98
C ARG A 314 1.42 -25.95 9.07
N SER A 315 0.93 -26.46 7.95
CA SER A 315 0.30 -27.77 7.88
C SER A 315 1.31 -28.88 8.18
N TYR A 316 0.83 -29.92 8.84
CA TYR A 316 1.60 -31.10 9.21
C TYR A 316 1.21 -32.31 8.33
N GLY A 317 2.13 -33.25 8.11
CA GLY A 317 1.87 -34.47 7.34
C GLY A 317 2.16 -34.39 5.84
N LEU A 318 2.92 -33.37 5.40
CA LEU A 318 3.24 -33.11 3.99
C LEU A 318 4.71 -33.37 3.60
N LYS A 319 5.62 -33.59 4.56
CA LYS A 319 7.08 -33.54 4.33
C LYS A 319 7.57 -34.57 3.29
N ASP A 320 6.94 -35.74 3.25
CA ASP A 320 7.32 -36.86 2.37
C ASP A 320 6.20 -37.19 1.36
N ARG A 321 5.21 -36.32 1.21
CA ARG A 321 4.03 -36.53 0.35
C ARG A 321 3.86 -35.36 -0.60
N LYS A 322 3.59 -35.65 -1.88
CA LYS A 322 3.19 -34.61 -2.83
C LYS A 322 1.82 -34.08 -2.42
N GLY A 323 1.80 -32.89 -1.82
CA GLY A 323 0.59 -32.20 -1.37
C GLY A 323 0.11 -31.11 -2.33
N SER A 324 -1.16 -30.77 -2.24
CA SER A 324 -1.75 -29.59 -2.89
C SER A 324 -2.43 -28.67 -1.86
N TYR A 325 -2.49 -27.39 -2.20
CA TYR A 325 -3.06 -26.33 -1.38
C TYR A 325 -4.24 -25.70 -2.12
N LEU A 326 -5.30 -25.38 -1.37
CA LEU A 326 -6.38 -24.53 -1.84
C LEU A 326 -6.72 -23.53 -0.73
N TRP A 327 -6.48 -22.26 -1.02
CA TRP A 327 -6.86 -21.13 -0.20
C TRP A 327 -8.17 -20.55 -0.71
N ASP A 328 -9.08 -20.29 0.21
CA ASP A 328 -10.24 -19.41 0.02
C ASP A 328 -10.04 -18.23 0.97
N PHE A 329 -9.89 -17.03 0.41
CA PHE A 329 -9.63 -15.83 1.18
C PHE A 329 -10.89 -15.20 1.79
N GLY A 330 -12.08 -15.76 1.53
CA GLY A 330 -13.33 -15.27 2.10
C GLY A 330 -13.86 -13.99 1.45
N ASP A 331 -13.24 -13.55 0.36
CA ASP A 331 -13.66 -12.40 -0.48
C ASP A 331 -14.01 -12.82 -1.92
N GLY A 332 -14.17 -14.12 -2.16
CA GLY A 332 -14.44 -14.70 -3.48
C GLY A 332 -13.19 -15.05 -4.29
N THR A 333 -11.98 -14.73 -3.80
CA THR A 333 -10.73 -15.12 -4.46
C THR A 333 -10.10 -16.37 -3.85
N THR A 334 -9.31 -17.08 -4.65
CA THR A 334 -8.63 -18.32 -4.24
C THR A 334 -7.17 -18.35 -4.70
N SER A 335 -6.36 -19.22 -4.09
CA SER A 335 -4.99 -19.50 -4.52
C SER A 335 -4.61 -20.96 -4.32
N ARG A 336 -3.69 -21.45 -5.14
CA ARG A 336 -3.05 -22.77 -4.99
C ARG A 336 -1.59 -22.70 -4.55
N ALA A 337 -1.06 -21.50 -4.34
CA ALA A 337 0.30 -21.31 -3.86
C ALA A 337 0.43 -21.80 -2.41
N ARG A 338 1.61 -22.29 -2.03
CA ARG A 338 1.88 -22.71 -0.64
C ARG A 338 1.97 -21.52 0.32
N PHE A 339 2.57 -20.42 -0.12
CA PHE A 339 2.77 -19.19 0.66
C PHE A 339 2.22 -17.99 -0.11
N PRO A 340 0.90 -17.83 -0.26
CA PRO A 340 0.34 -16.71 -1.01
C PRO A 340 0.45 -15.40 -0.23
N SER A 341 0.57 -14.31 -0.97
CA SER A 341 0.20 -12.97 -0.50
C SER A 341 -1.13 -12.59 -1.12
N HIS A 342 -1.95 -11.85 -0.39
CA HIS A 342 -3.29 -11.42 -0.80
C HIS A 342 -3.51 -9.95 -0.45
N ILE A 343 -4.31 -9.24 -1.24
CA ILE A 343 -4.70 -7.85 -1.03
C ILE A 343 -6.18 -7.80 -0.64
N TYR A 344 -6.47 -7.36 0.57
CA TYR A 344 -7.85 -7.11 1.02
C TYR A 344 -8.26 -5.65 0.81
N ILE A 345 -9.51 -5.46 0.39
CA ILE A 345 -10.12 -4.14 0.19
C ILE A 345 -10.97 -3.77 1.41
N GLY A 346 -10.55 -2.71 2.10
CA GLY A 346 -11.23 -2.15 3.26
C GLY A 346 -11.00 -2.91 4.56
N ILE A 347 -11.46 -2.31 5.65
CA ILE A 347 -11.34 -2.82 7.02
C ILE A 347 -12.51 -3.75 7.28
N LYS A 348 -12.28 -5.06 7.16
CA LYS A 348 -13.30 -6.11 7.31
C LYS A 348 -12.71 -7.38 7.92
N ASN A 349 -13.59 -8.30 8.31
CA ASN A 349 -13.21 -9.62 8.80
C ASN A 349 -13.47 -10.67 7.71
N TYR A 350 -12.47 -11.51 7.43
CA TYR A 350 -12.50 -12.49 6.35
C TYR A 350 -12.32 -13.92 6.89
N PRO A 351 -13.28 -14.85 6.64
CA PRO A 351 -13.17 -16.24 7.07
C PRO A 351 -12.26 -17.03 6.12
N VAL A 352 -10.94 -16.88 6.27
CA VAL A 352 -9.97 -17.53 5.39
C VAL A 352 -9.90 -19.02 5.66
N THR A 353 -9.97 -19.84 4.62
CA THR A 353 -9.88 -21.30 4.72
C THR A 353 -8.69 -21.83 3.93
N LEU A 354 -7.85 -22.63 4.59
CA LEU A 354 -6.84 -23.44 3.94
C LEU A 354 -7.33 -24.90 3.89
N THR A 355 -7.35 -25.48 2.70
CA THR A 355 -7.49 -26.91 2.48
C THR A 355 -6.17 -27.48 1.98
N VAL A 356 -5.70 -28.57 2.61
CA VAL A 356 -4.55 -29.34 2.12
C VAL A 356 -5.00 -30.76 1.74
N THR A 357 -4.45 -31.27 0.64
CA THR A 357 -4.71 -32.64 0.17
C THR A 357 -3.39 -33.34 -0.06
N ALA A 358 -3.27 -34.60 0.39
CA ALA A 358 -2.11 -35.44 0.13
C ALA A 358 -2.59 -36.88 -0.11
N GLY A 359 -2.42 -37.40 -1.32
CA GLY A 359 -3.02 -38.69 -1.71
C GLY A 359 -4.55 -38.69 -1.50
N LYS A 360 -5.08 -39.65 -0.74
CA LYS A 360 -6.52 -39.75 -0.41
C LYS A 360 -6.94 -38.91 0.82
N GLU A 361 -5.99 -38.32 1.54
CA GLU A 361 -6.30 -37.54 2.74
C GLU A 361 -6.49 -36.07 2.40
N ARG A 362 -7.48 -35.46 3.08
CA ARG A 362 -7.80 -34.04 2.98
C ARG A 362 -8.10 -33.50 4.38
N ASP A 363 -7.59 -32.31 4.68
CA ASP A 363 -7.92 -31.57 5.90
C ASP A 363 -8.12 -30.08 5.60
N SER A 364 -8.90 -29.40 6.42
CA SER A 364 -9.15 -27.97 6.31
C SER A 364 -9.06 -27.25 7.65
N PHE A 365 -8.66 -25.98 7.58
CA PHE A 365 -8.58 -25.09 8.73
C PHE A 365 -9.08 -23.70 8.33
N GLN A 366 -9.97 -23.12 9.13
CA GLN A 366 -10.52 -21.79 8.89
C GLN A 366 -10.07 -20.81 9.98
N PHE A 367 -9.68 -19.60 9.62
CA PHE A 367 -9.29 -18.54 10.55
C PHE A 367 -9.93 -17.22 10.14
N LEU A 368 -10.56 -16.53 11.10
CA LEU A 368 -11.14 -15.22 10.91
C LEU A 368 -10.03 -14.15 10.93
N VAL A 369 -9.59 -13.73 9.76
CA VAL A 369 -8.57 -12.69 9.57
C VAL A 369 -9.24 -11.32 9.67
N ARG A 370 -8.87 -10.53 10.68
CA ARG A 370 -9.38 -9.18 10.88
C ARG A 370 -8.44 -8.16 10.25
N ILE A 371 -8.83 -7.53 9.14
CA ILE A 371 -8.10 -6.40 8.55
C ILE A 371 -8.41 -5.15 9.37
N LYS A 372 -7.37 -4.42 9.76
CA LYS A 372 -7.44 -3.29 10.70
C LYS A 372 -6.65 -2.11 10.14
N GLU A 373 -6.95 -0.91 10.61
CA GLU A 373 -6.02 0.21 10.46
C GLU A 373 -4.76 -0.05 11.30
N SER A 374 -3.60 0.33 10.77
CA SER A 374 -2.33 0.23 11.46
C SER A 374 -1.66 1.61 11.49
N LEU A 375 -1.61 2.23 12.68
CA LEU A 375 -0.74 3.40 12.89
C LEU A 375 0.75 3.03 12.85
N ASP A 376 1.09 1.75 13.07
CA ASP A 376 2.48 1.28 13.14
C ASP A 376 3.13 1.14 11.76
N ASN A 377 2.33 1.02 10.68
CA ASN A 377 2.77 0.92 9.29
C ASN A 377 2.75 2.27 8.55
N LEU A 378 2.34 3.37 9.22
CA LEU A 378 2.53 4.76 8.74
C LEU A 378 4.00 5.22 8.78
N THR A 379 4.97 4.30 8.77
CA THR A 379 6.30 4.66 8.30
C THR A 379 6.18 5.08 6.84
N VAL A 380 6.30 6.38 6.60
CA VAL A 380 6.29 7.10 5.31
C VAL A 380 7.31 6.56 4.28
N GLU A 381 8.05 5.50 4.62
CA GLU A 381 8.96 4.77 3.73
C GLU A 381 8.48 3.33 3.45
N SER A 382 7.20 3.14 3.14
CA SER A 382 6.76 1.92 2.45
C SER A 382 7.50 1.83 1.10
N LYS A 383 8.64 1.13 1.08
CA LYS A 383 9.39 0.72 -0.11
C LYS A 383 8.57 -0.14 -1.09
N ASP A 384 7.38 -0.59 -0.68
CA ASP A 384 6.47 -1.33 -1.54
C ASP A 384 5.81 -0.39 -2.55
N SER A 385 6.30 -0.47 -3.79
CA SER A 385 5.68 0.20 -4.94
C SER A 385 4.30 -0.37 -5.25
N LEU A 386 3.41 0.44 -5.84
CA LEU A 386 2.14 -0.01 -6.44
C LEU A 386 2.32 -1.26 -7.35
N SER A 387 3.50 -1.46 -7.92
CA SER A 387 3.87 -2.64 -8.70
C SER A 387 3.77 -3.96 -7.92
N SER A 388 4.13 -3.98 -6.63
CA SER A 388 4.03 -5.16 -5.75
C SER A 388 2.57 -5.59 -5.58
N TYR A 389 1.67 -4.63 -5.38
CA TYR A 389 0.22 -4.86 -5.32
C TYR A 389 -0.30 -5.31 -6.68
N ALA A 390 0.12 -4.64 -7.75
CA ALA A 390 -0.30 -4.95 -9.11
C ALA A 390 0.03 -6.40 -9.51
N GLN A 391 1.23 -6.87 -9.17
CA GLN A 391 1.67 -8.24 -9.41
C GLN A 391 0.75 -9.25 -8.72
N ILE A 392 0.44 -9.04 -7.44
CA ILE A 392 -0.46 -9.93 -6.69
C ILE A 392 -1.86 -9.92 -7.32
N ILE A 393 -2.44 -8.74 -7.54
CA ILE A 393 -3.79 -8.57 -8.09
C ILE A 393 -3.93 -9.27 -9.45
N ASN A 394 -2.90 -9.20 -10.30
CA ASN A 394 -2.92 -9.82 -11.63
C ASN A 394 -2.84 -11.36 -11.59
N THR A 395 -2.63 -11.97 -10.43
CA THR A 395 -2.72 -13.45 -10.26
C THR A 395 -4.14 -13.93 -9.95
N TYR A 396 -5.07 -13.03 -9.64
CA TYR A 396 -6.43 -13.39 -9.26
C TYR A 396 -7.25 -13.89 -10.46
N PRO A 397 -8.32 -14.67 -10.21
CA PRO A 397 -9.29 -15.03 -11.24
C PRO A 397 -10.14 -13.80 -11.60
N LEU A 398 -9.59 -12.87 -12.38
CA LEU A 398 -10.20 -11.56 -12.65
C LEU A 398 -11.59 -11.66 -13.30
N GLY A 399 -11.87 -12.75 -14.02
CA GLY A 399 -13.20 -13.03 -14.60
C GLY A 399 -14.27 -13.39 -13.57
N GLU A 400 -13.89 -13.78 -12.36
CA GLU A 400 -14.81 -14.16 -11.27
C GLU A 400 -15.08 -13.00 -10.32
N LEU A 401 -14.16 -12.02 -10.24
CA LEU A 401 -14.32 -10.83 -9.41
C LEU A 401 -15.61 -10.06 -9.70
N ASP A 402 -16.22 -9.53 -8.65
CA ASP A 402 -17.38 -8.65 -8.73
C ASP A 402 -17.01 -7.25 -9.28
N LYS A 403 -18.04 -6.45 -9.55
CA LYS A 403 -17.90 -5.11 -10.12
C LYS A 403 -17.09 -4.17 -9.21
N GLU A 404 -17.36 -4.16 -7.91
CA GLU A 404 -16.75 -3.23 -6.96
C GLU A 404 -15.28 -3.58 -6.74
N SER A 405 -14.96 -4.87 -6.59
CA SER A 405 -13.59 -5.36 -6.47
C SER A 405 -12.73 -4.99 -7.69
N LEU A 406 -13.23 -5.20 -8.91
CA LEU A 406 -12.53 -4.80 -10.13
C LEU A 406 -12.30 -3.29 -10.18
N LEU A 407 -13.31 -2.48 -9.83
CA LEU A 407 -13.19 -1.02 -9.83
C LEU A 407 -12.20 -0.53 -8.78
N SER A 408 -12.21 -1.09 -7.57
CA SER A 408 -11.24 -0.78 -6.53
C SER A 408 -9.82 -1.06 -7.01
N TYR A 409 -9.56 -2.23 -7.60
CA TYR A 409 -8.22 -2.53 -8.13
C TYR A 409 -7.82 -1.65 -9.31
N ILE A 410 -8.74 -1.33 -10.23
CA ILE A 410 -8.46 -0.38 -11.31
C ILE A 410 -8.13 1.00 -10.75
N ASN A 411 -8.92 1.49 -9.80
CA ASN A 411 -8.68 2.79 -9.16
C ASN A 411 -7.34 2.80 -8.43
N LEU A 412 -6.98 1.74 -7.68
CA LEU A 412 -5.68 1.61 -7.04
C LEU A 412 -4.54 1.76 -8.06
N LEU A 413 -4.62 1.02 -9.16
CA LEU A 413 -3.54 0.90 -10.15
C LEU A 413 -3.54 1.99 -11.22
N GLU A 414 -4.54 2.87 -11.29
CA GLU A 414 -4.59 3.97 -12.28
C GLU A 414 -3.38 4.91 -12.19
N SER A 415 -2.82 5.09 -10.99
CA SER A 415 -1.62 5.89 -10.72
C SER A 415 -0.32 5.07 -10.81
N SER A 416 -0.38 3.81 -11.22
CA SER A 416 0.81 2.99 -11.43
C SER A 416 1.66 3.55 -12.56
N ALA A 417 2.98 3.60 -12.35
CA ALA A 417 3.93 3.94 -13.42
C ALA A 417 3.87 2.92 -14.57
N ASP A 418 3.63 1.65 -14.25
CA ASP A 418 3.40 0.61 -15.23
C ASP A 418 1.90 0.35 -15.39
N LYS A 419 1.31 0.97 -16.42
CA LYS A 419 -0.11 0.81 -16.75
C LYS A 419 -0.44 -0.56 -17.34
N ARG A 420 0.54 -1.41 -17.69
CA ARG A 420 0.27 -2.73 -18.29
C ARG A 420 -0.54 -3.64 -17.38
N TYR A 421 -0.39 -3.50 -16.06
CA TYR A 421 -1.17 -4.22 -15.05
C TYR A 421 -2.67 -3.88 -15.05
N LEU A 422 -3.09 -2.77 -15.69
CA LEU A 422 -4.50 -2.40 -15.81
C LEU A 422 -5.20 -3.17 -16.93
N ILE A 423 -4.47 -3.66 -17.94
CA ILE A 423 -5.06 -4.28 -19.14
C ILE A 423 -6.03 -5.41 -18.77
N PRO A 424 -5.63 -6.47 -18.05
CA PRO A 424 -6.53 -7.59 -17.81
C PRO A 424 -7.67 -7.23 -16.84
N LEU A 425 -7.48 -6.26 -15.95
CA LEU A 425 -8.52 -5.72 -15.08
C LEU A 425 -9.59 -4.97 -15.89
N CYS A 426 -9.16 -4.04 -16.75
CA CYS A 426 -10.05 -3.26 -17.60
C CYS A 426 -10.80 -4.15 -18.60
N GLU A 427 -10.14 -5.15 -19.19
CA GLU A 427 -10.79 -6.12 -20.08
C GLU A 427 -11.85 -6.95 -19.36
N SER A 428 -11.53 -7.47 -18.18
CA SER A 428 -12.51 -8.22 -17.37
C SER A 428 -13.71 -7.34 -17.02
N TYR A 429 -13.47 -6.11 -16.58
CA TYR A 429 -14.53 -5.15 -16.26
C TYR A 429 -15.41 -4.85 -17.48
N LEU A 430 -14.82 -4.53 -18.65
CA LEU A 430 -15.60 -4.18 -19.84
C LEU A 430 -16.39 -5.38 -20.37
N LYS A 431 -15.82 -6.59 -20.32
CA LYS A 431 -16.47 -7.83 -20.73
C LYS A 431 -17.70 -8.13 -19.89
N LYS A 432 -17.60 -8.03 -18.56
CA LYS A 432 -18.69 -8.36 -17.63
C LYS A 432 -19.67 -7.22 -17.44
N TYR A 433 -19.17 -6.00 -17.26
CA TYR A 433 -19.93 -4.87 -16.74
C TYR A 433 -20.05 -3.67 -17.68
N GLY A 434 -19.35 -3.68 -18.82
CA GLY A 434 -19.28 -2.53 -19.74
C GLY A 434 -20.61 -2.09 -20.37
N ARG A 435 -21.67 -2.92 -20.27
CA ARG A 435 -23.02 -2.61 -20.78
C ARG A 435 -23.91 -1.87 -19.79
N TYR A 436 -23.65 -1.98 -18.49
CA TYR A 436 -24.56 -1.47 -17.45
C TYR A 436 -24.32 0.01 -17.09
N ASP A 437 -23.08 0.51 -17.20
CA ASP A 437 -22.75 1.91 -16.95
C ASP A 437 -21.93 2.48 -18.09
N ARG A 438 -22.58 3.28 -18.95
CA ARG A 438 -21.94 3.88 -20.12
C ARG A 438 -20.85 4.89 -19.75
N LYS A 439 -21.01 5.64 -18.66
CA LYS A 439 -20.03 6.67 -18.25
C LYS A 439 -18.76 5.99 -17.76
N LEU A 440 -18.91 4.99 -16.90
CA LEU A 440 -17.79 4.24 -16.35
C LEU A 440 -17.13 3.37 -17.43
N ALA A 441 -17.90 2.71 -18.29
CA ALA A 441 -17.35 1.97 -19.43
C ALA A 441 -16.49 2.86 -20.34
N ASN A 442 -16.89 4.12 -20.59
CA ASN A 442 -16.07 5.04 -21.38
C ASN A 442 -14.74 5.39 -20.67
N ARG A 443 -14.74 5.60 -19.34
CA ARG A 443 -13.51 5.82 -18.56
C ARG A 443 -12.60 4.59 -18.62
N ILE A 444 -13.14 3.40 -18.36
CA ILE A 444 -12.35 2.16 -18.37
C ILE A 444 -11.82 1.84 -19.78
N THR A 445 -12.61 2.09 -20.83
CA THR A 445 -12.16 1.93 -22.23
C THR A 445 -11.01 2.89 -22.56
N TRP A 446 -11.06 4.12 -22.05
CA TRP A 446 -9.96 5.09 -22.20
C TRP A 446 -8.69 4.60 -21.48
N LEU A 447 -8.80 4.17 -20.23
CA LEU A 447 -7.68 3.61 -19.47
C LEU A 447 -7.07 2.37 -20.13
N LEU A 448 -7.91 1.49 -20.69
CA LEU A 448 -7.45 0.33 -21.45
C LEU A 448 -6.65 0.77 -22.69
N ALA A 449 -7.14 1.77 -23.43
CA ALA A 449 -6.44 2.28 -24.60
C ALA A 449 -5.06 2.85 -24.23
N GLU A 450 -4.98 3.70 -23.20
CA GLU A 450 -3.71 4.24 -22.70
C GLU A 450 -2.74 3.15 -22.25
N SER A 451 -3.25 2.10 -21.60
CA SER A 451 -2.45 0.96 -21.16
C SER A 451 -1.89 0.17 -22.35
N TYR A 452 -2.67 0.08 -23.44
CA TYR A 452 -2.22 -0.50 -24.70
C TYR A 452 -1.20 0.36 -25.46
N GLU A 453 -1.23 1.70 -25.36
CA GLU A 453 -0.25 2.54 -26.06
C GLU A 453 1.21 2.19 -25.72
N LEU A 454 1.44 1.72 -24.49
CA LEU A 454 2.75 1.32 -23.98
C LEU A 454 3.14 -0.11 -24.38
N SER A 455 2.17 -1.01 -24.55
CA SER A 455 2.42 -2.45 -24.75
C SER A 455 2.15 -2.93 -26.16
N ASP A 456 1.04 -2.52 -26.76
CA ASP A 456 0.56 -2.89 -28.09
C ASP A 456 -0.20 -1.73 -28.74
N PRO A 457 0.51 -0.84 -29.48
CA PRO A 457 -0.09 0.30 -30.14
C PRO A 457 -1.23 -0.05 -31.10
N ARG A 458 -1.21 -1.24 -31.72
CA ARG A 458 -2.26 -1.67 -32.67
C ARG A 458 -3.57 -1.94 -31.93
N LYS A 459 -3.50 -2.58 -30.76
CA LYS A 459 -4.68 -2.75 -29.89
C LYS A 459 -5.21 -1.40 -29.38
N ALA A 460 -4.34 -0.48 -28.97
CA ALA A 460 -4.75 0.86 -28.57
C ALA A 460 -5.52 1.58 -29.69
N ILE A 461 -4.99 1.53 -30.92
CA ILE A 461 -5.65 2.08 -32.13
C ILE A 461 -7.06 1.49 -32.30
N ALA A 462 -7.22 0.17 -32.17
CA ALA A 462 -8.51 -0.51 -32.29
C ALA A 462 -9.49 -0.07 -31.20
N VAL A 463 -9.04 0.07 -29.95
CA VAL A 463 -9.87 0.55 -28.84
C VAL A 463 -10.32 2.00 -29.07
N TYR A 464 -9.42 2.89 -29.48
CA TYR A 464 -9.79 4.26 -29.83
C TYR A 464 -10.75 4.34 -31.03
N ALA A 465 -10.57 3.46 -32.03
CA ALA A 465 -11.52 3.35 -33.14
C ALA A 465 -12.92 2.94 -32.66
N GLY A 466 -13.01 2.03 -31.70
CA GLY A 466 -14.26 1.66 -31.04
C GLY A 466 -14.94 2.85 -30.35
N ILE A 467 -14.18 3.69 -29.63
CA ILE A 467 -14.70 4.92 -28.99
C ILE A 467 -15.29 5.87 -30.05
N VAL A 468 -14.58 6.09 -31.16
CA VAL A 468 -15.04 6.96 -32.24
C VAL A 468 -16.31 6.40 -32.89
N LYS A 469 -16.36 5.09 -33.17
CA LYS A 469 -17.50 4.41 -33.80
C LYS A 469 -18.76 4.47 -32.92
N LYS A 470 -18.61 4.30 -31.60
CA LYS A 470 -19.73 4.32 -30.64
C LYS A 470 -20.39 5.70 -30.50
N GLY A 471 -19.69 6.77 -30.86
CA GLY A 471 -20.19 8.14 -30.76
C GLY A 471 -20.40 8.62 -29.31
N GLY A 472 -20.95 9.82 -29.14
CA GLY A 472 -21.17 10.46 -27.84
C GLY A 472 -20.59 11.87 -27.78
N LYS A 473 -20.00 12.25 -26.64
CA LYS A 473 -19.46 13.61 -26.42
C LYS A 473 -18.38 13.93 -27.46
N SER A 474 -18.58 15.03 -28.19
CA SER A 474 -17.68 15.51 -29.25
C SER A 474 -16.21 15.61 -28.80
N ASN A 475 -15.96 16.09 -27.57
CA ASN A 475 -14.61 16.18 -27.02
C ASN A 475 -13.92 14.81 -26.84
N LEU A 476 -14.66 13.78 -26.42
CA LEU A 476 -14.09 12.43 -26.25
C LEU A 476 -13.75 11.80 -27.60
N ILE A 477 -14.65 11.95 -28.59
CA ILE A 477 -14.41 11.50 -29.96
C ILE A 477 -13.17 12.19 -30.53
N LEU A 478 -13.05 13.50 -30.34
CA LEU A 478 -11.90 14.27 -30.81
C LEU A 478 -10.60 13.81 -30.16
N LYS A 479 -10.61 13.59 -28.83
CA LYS A 479 -9.45 13.05 -28.10
C LYS A 479 -9.04 11.66 -28.63
N ALA A 480 -10.00 10.76 -28.85
CA ALA A 480 -9.73 9.42 -29.38
C ALA A 480 -9.19 9.44 -30.82
N LYS A 481 -9.74 10.30 -31.70
CA LYS A 481 -9.19 10.52 -33.05
C LYS A 481 -7.74 11.01 -32.98
N TRP A 482 -7.46 11.96 -32.10
CA TRP A 482 -6.12 12.50 -31.89
C TRP A 482 -5.12 11.43 -31.45
N ALA A 483 -5.43 10.69 -30.38
CA ALA A 483 -4.57 9.63 -29.87
C ALA A 483 -4.32 8.55 -30.94
N ARG A 484 -5.36 8.17 -31.69
CA ARG A 484 -5.24 7.20 -32.79
C ARG A 484 -4.31 7.69 -33.91
N ALA A 485 -4.45 8.95 -34.31
CA ALA A 485 -3.60 9.54 -35.35
C ALA A 485 -2.13 9.65 -34.89
N ASP A 486 -1.88 10.03 -33.63
CA ASP A 486 -0.54 10.09 -33.05
C ASP A 486 0.11 8.70 -33.00
N LEU A 487 -0.65 7.65 -32.64
CA LEU A 487 -0.14 6.27 -32.66
C LEU A 487 0.23 5.82 -34.08
N TYR A 488 -0.60 6.13 -35.07
CA TYR A 488 -0.28 5.85 -36.47
C TYR A 488 0.97 6.58 -36.93
N LEU A 489 1.10 7.87 -36.62
CA LEU A 489 2.25 8.70 -37.02
C LEU A 489 3.55 8.26 -36.34
N TYR A 490 3.55 8.05 -35.02
CA TYR A 490 4.78 7.91 -34.23
C TYR A 490 5.12 6.47 -33.83
N LYS A 491 4.13 5.57 -33.75
CA LYS A 491 4.35 4.20 -33.25
C LYS A 491 4.29 3.15 -34.35
N THR A 492 3.25 3.15 -35.17
CA THR A 492 3.10 2.13 -36.23
C THR A 492 3.61 2.60 -37.59
N LYS A 493 3.88 3.90 -37.74
CA LYS A 493 4.37 4.55 -38.97
C LYS A 493 3.42 4.36 -40.17
N ASP A 494 2.12 4.27 -39.91
CA ASP A 494 1.08 4.26 -40.94
C ASP A 494 0.68 5.70 -41.25
N TYR A 495 1.46 6.33 -42.10
CA TYR A 495 1.33 7.75 -42.40
C TYR A 495 0.04 8.10 -43.12
N ASP A 496 -0.50 7.19 -43.93
CA ASP A 496 -1.70 7.46 -44.73
C ASP A 496 -2.96 7.45 -43.84
N GLU A 497 -3.07 6.51 -42.90
CA GLU A 497 -4.17 6.53 -41.92
C GLU A 497 -4.03 7.70 -40.93
N ALA A 498 -2.81 8.06 -40.50
CA ALA A 498 -2.58 9.26 -39.71
C ALA A 498 -3.09 10.52 -40.44
N LEU A 499 -2.70 10.68 -41.72
CA LEU A 499 -3.09 11.81 -42.57
C LEU A 499 -4.61 11.94 -42.70
N LYS A 500 -5.28 10.81 -42.98
CA LYS A 500 -6.74 10.73 -43.12
C LYS A 500 -7.44 11.20 -41.85
N ILE A 501 -6.98 10.77 -40.68
CA ILE A 501 -7.59 11.15 -39.41
C ILE A 501 -7.36 12.64 -39.11
N TYR A 502 -6.14 13.16 -39.25
CA TYR A 502 -5.89 14.59 -39.02
C TYR A 502 -6.70 15.48 -39.98
N LYS A 503 -6.82 15.11 -41.26
CA LYS A 503 -7.69 15.81 -42.21
C LYS A 503 -9.16 15.78 -41.78
N SER A 504 -9.64 14.66 -41.23
CA SER A 504 -11.00 14.58 -40.66
C SER A 504 -11.20 15.46 -39.43
N ILE A 505 -10.15 15.67 -38.62
CA ILE A 505 -10.19 16.59 -37.48
C ILE A 505 -10.30 18.03 -37.98
N LEU A 506 -9.55 18.38 -39.03
CA LEU A 506 -9.57 19.69 -39.66
C LEU A 506 -10.93 20.05 -40.25
N SER A 507 -11.58 19.12 -40.95
CA SER A 507 -12.90 19.38 -41.56
C SER A 507 -14.01 19.57 -40.53
N SER A 508 -13.87 18.98 -39.34
CA SER A 508 -14.85 19.04 -38.24
C SER A 508 -14.61 20.16 -37.23
N SER A 509 -13.51 20.90 -37.33
CA SER A 509 -13.12 21.95 -36.38
C SER A 509 -13.25 23.33 -37.01
N SER A 510 -13.72 24.33 -36.24
CA SER A 510 -13.66 25.72 -36.70
C SER A 510 -12.21 26.11 -36.97
N SER A 511 -11.97 26.73 -38.13
CA SER A 511 -10.63 27.05 -38.62
C SER A 511 -9.83 27.97 -37.67
N ARG A 512 -10.50 28.63 -36.71
CA ARG A 512 -9.94 29.54 -35.70
C ARG A 512 -9.54 28.86 -34.38
N GLN A 513 -9.85 27.58 -34.16
CA GLN A 513 -9.50 26.88 -32.91
C GLN A 513 -8.05 26.38 -32.91
N ASP A 514 -7.35 26.47 -31.78
CA ASP A 514 -5.96 25.98 -31.60
C ASP A 514 -5.78 24.52 -32.02
N LYS A 515 -6.81 23.68 -31.80
CA LYS A 515 -6.81 22.28 -32.22
C LYS A 515 -6.77 22.12 -33.75
N ALA A 516 -7.42 23.02 -34.50
CA ALA A 516 -7.34 23.02 -35.96
C ALA A 516 -5.96 23.48 -36.43
N ARG A 517 -5.33 24.46 -35.75
CA ARG A 517 -3.94 24.86 -36.03
C ARG A 517 -2.99 23.68 -35.81
N LEU A 518 -3.07 23.03 -34.66
CA LEU A 518 -2.23 21.88 -34.32
C LEU A 518 -2.45 20.68 -35.26
N ALA A 519 -3.70 20.41 -35.67
CA ALA A 519 -3.99 19.37 -36.65
C ALA A 519 -3.34 19.68 -38.03
N ARG A 520 -3.26 20.95 -38.45
CA ARG A 520 -2.51 21.33 -39.67
C ARG A 520 -1.01 21.08 -39.50
N VAL A 521 -0.45 21.42 -38.33
CA VAL A 521 0.94 21.10 -38.01
C VAL A 521 1.19 19.60 -38.11
N ARG A 522 0.30 18.76 -37.56
CA ARG A 522 0.42 17.29 -37.68
C ARG A 522 0.31 16.78 -39.11
N VAL A 523 -0.52 17.38 -39.96
CA VAL A 523 -0.54 17.05 -41.40
C VAL A 523 0.83 17.32 -42.04
N GLY A 524 1.48 18.44 -41.68
CA GLY A 524 2.87 18.71 -42.06
C GLY A 524 3.84 17.66 -41.50
N ASP A 525 3.67 17.26 -40.25
CA ASP A 525 4.51 16.23 -39.60
C ASP A 525 4.43 14.88 -40.32
N VAL A 526 3.23 14.51 -40.81
CA VAL A 526 3.04 13.30 -41.61
C VAL A 526 3.85 13.36 -42.91
N TYR A 527 3.72 14.44 -43.69
CA TYR A 527 4.50 14.59 -44.93
C TYR A 527 6.00 14.65 -44.65
N ARG A 528 6.41 15.30 -43.57
CA ARG A 528 7.82 15.31 -43.11
C ARG A 528 8.31 13.88 -42.87
N LYS A 529 7.55 13.06 -42.16
CA LYS A 529 7.92 11.66 -41.87
C LYS A 529 7.82 10.74 -43.10
N LYS A 530 7.04 11.09 -44.13
CA LYS A 530 7.05 10.42 -45.46
C LYS A 530 8.25 10.83 -46.35
N GLY A 531 9.05 11.81 -45.95
CA GLY A 531 10.12 12.37 -46.79
C GLY A 531 9.65 13.44 -47.80
N GLU A 532 8.37 13.81 -47.78
CA GLU A 532 7.77 14.80 -48.68
C GLU A 532 7.97 16.23 -48.15
N TYR A 533 9.23 16.64 -47.98
CA TYR A 533 9.61 17.86 -47.25
C TYR A 533 9.08 19.16 -47.86
N ARG A 534 8.95 19.22 -49.19
CA ARG A 534 8.38 20.39 -49.87
C ARG A 534 6.94 20.64 -49.41
N LYS A 535 6.12 19.57 -49.39
CA LYS A 535 4.73 19.66 -48.92
C LYS A 535 4.66 20.00 -47.43
N ALA A 536 5.52 19.40 -46.62
CA ALA A 536 5.61 19.72 -45.19
C ALA A 536 5.92 21.21 -44.97
N LYS A 537 6.92 21.75 -45.68
CA LYS A 537 7.31 23.17 -45.63
C LYS A 537 6.16 24.09 -46.03
N GLU A 538 5.46 23.78 -47.12
CA GLU A 538 4.30 24.57 -47.57
C GLU A 538 3.20 24.62 -46.49
N ILE A 539 2.87 23.48 -45.89
CA ILE A 539 1.85 23.41 -44.82
C ILE A 539 2.29 24.19 -43.58
N TYR A 540 3.52 24.02 -43.14
CA TYR A 540 4.04 24.76 -41.98
C TYR A 540 4.06 26.28 -42.25
N ALA A 541 4.50 26.70 -43.42
CA ALA A 541 4.50 28.12 -43.81
C ALA A 541 3.09 28.72 -43.83
N GLN A 542 2.07 27.97 -44.26
CA GLN A 542 0.68 28.42 -44.19
C GLN A 542 0.20 28.63 -42.75
N VAL A 543 0.58 27.72 -41.84
CA VAL A 543 0.26 27.86 -40.41
C VAL A 543 0.94 29.09 -39.83
N GLU A 544 2.25 29.26 -40.06
CA GLU A 544 3.01 30.41 -39.57
C GLU A 544 2.51 31.73 -40.12
N LYS A 545 2.26 31.82 -41.43
CA LYS A 545 1.75 33.05 -42.05
C LYS A 545 0.47 33.52 -41.36
N ARG A 546 -0.41 32.58 -41.01
CA ARG A 546 -1.62 32.90 -40.26
C ARG A 546 -1.32 33.31 -38.82
N THR A 547 -0.43 32.58 -38.12
CA THR A 547 -0.01 32.95 -36.76
C THR A 547 0.58 34.37 -36.72
N ILE A 548 1.48 34.70 -37.65
CA ILE A 548 2.12 36.02 -37.77
C ILE A 548 1.08 37.10 -38.05
N ARG A 549 0.11 36.83 -38.94
CA ARG A 549 -0.98 37.77 -39.21
C ARG A 549 -1.84 38.00 -37.97
N ASP A 550 -2.18 36.94 -37.24
CA ASP A 550 -3.04 37.02 -36.06
C ASP A 550 -2.30 37.65 -34.84
N MET A 551 -0.96 37.51 -34.76
CA MET A 551 -0.12 37.96 -33.64
C MET A 551 0.57 39.32 -33.88
N GLY A 552 0.78 39.71 -35.14
CA GLY A 552 1.62 40.84 -35.54
C GLY A 552 3.09 40.44 -35.75
N VAL A 553 3.73 41.03 -36.77
CA VAL A 553 5.10 40.69 -37.20
C VAL A 553 6.13 40.91 -36.09
N LYS A 554 6.05 42.06 -35.40
CA LYS A 554 6.98 42.41 -34.31
C LYS A 554 6.94 41.39 -33.17
N GLU A 555 5.74 41.05 -32.72
CA GLU A 555 5.53 40.09 -31.63
C GLU A 555 5.97 38.68 -32.05
N ALA A 556 5.70 38.28 -33.30
CA ALA A 556 6.12 36.98 -33.82
C ALA A 556 7.65 36.83 -33.84
N LEU A 557 8.39 37.85 -34.30
CA LEU A 557 9.85 37.85 -34.30
C LEU A 557 10.44 37.78 -32.88
N ILE A 558 9.87 38.55 -31.94
CA ILE A 558 10.28 38.50 -30.52
C ILE A 558 10.07 37.09 -29.95
N LYS A 559 8.91 36.47 -30.20
CA LYS A 559 8.63 35.10 -29.72
C LYS A 559 9.56 34.06 -30.34
N GLN A 560 9.78 34.12 -31.66
CA GLN A 560 10.71 33.20 -32.33
C GLN A 560 12.14 33.31 -31.76
N GLY A 561 12.63 34.52 -31.48
CA GLY A 561 13.96 34.73 -30.89
C GLY A 561 14.07 34.31 -29.42
N THR A 562 12.98 34.34 -28.65
CA THR A 562 12.99 34.06 -27.21
C THR A 562 12.72 32.60 -26.86
N TYR A 563 11.95 31.85 -27.65
CA TYR A 563 11.58 30.47 -27.32
C TYR A 563 12.78 29.56 -27.08
N PHE A 564 13.80 29.65 -27.93
CA PHE A 564 15.00 28.81 -27.80
C PHE A 564 15.67 29.00 -26.42
N GLN A 565 15.94 30.26 -26.05
CA GLN A 565 16.60 30.60 -24.79
C GLN A 565 15.74 30.22 -23.59
N MET A 566 14.43 30.50 -23.62
CA MET A 566 13.53 30.15 -22.52
C MET A 566 13.48 28.63 -22.28
N ILE A 567 13.33 27.85 -23.35
CA ILE A 567 13.24 26.39 -23.24
C ILE A 567 14.58 25.81 -22.78
N GLU A 568 15.70 26.30 -23.31
CA GLU A 568 17.03 25.92 -22.83
C GLU A 568 17.19 26.17 -21.33
N THR A 569 16.79 27.34 -20.85
CA THR A 569 16.84 27.69 -19.42
C THR A 569 15.99 26.74 -18.59
N TYR A 570 14.74 26.50 -18.97
CA TYR A 570 13.89 25.56 -18.24
C TYR A 570 14.42 24.12 -18.24
N LEU A 571 15.06 23.68 -19.33
CA LEU A 571 15.71 22.37 -19.39
C LEU A 571 16.98 22.31 -18.52
N LYS A 572 17.72 23.42 -18.37
CA LYS A 572 18.88 23.53 -17.47
C LYS A 572 18.45 23.53 -15.99
N GLU A 573 17.31 24.15 -15.68
CA GLU A 573 16.68 24.18 -14.34
C GLU A 573 15.88 22.92 -13.99
N ASP A 574 15.85 21.90 -14.87
CA ASP A 574 15.06 20.67 -14.72
C ASP A 574 13.53 20.89 -14.58
N ARG A 575 13.03 22.03 -15.06
CA ARG A 575 11.60 22.38 -15.08
C ARG A 575 10.90 21.78 -16.30
N LEU A 576 10.90 20.45 -16.38
CA LEU A 576 10.48 19.69 -17.56
C LEU A 576 9.03 19.97 -18.01
N GLU A 577 8.09 20.18 -17.08
CA GLU A 577 6.70 20.48 -17.43
C GLU A 577 6.54 21.82 -18.14
N VAL A 578 7.24 22.85 -17.64
CA VAL A 578 7.22 24.20 -18.23
C VAL A 578 7.94 24.19 -19.57
N ALA A 579 9.07 23.50 -19.66
CA ALA A 579 9.80 23.30 -20.91
C ALA A 579 8.92 22.64 -21.98
N LEU A 580 8.20 21.55 -21.63
CA LEU A 580 7.29 20.88 -22.57
C LEU A 580 6.15 21.79 -23.02
N LYS A 581 5.57 22.58 -22.10
CA LYS A 581 4.52 23.54 -22.44
C LYS A 581 5.01 24.55 -23.47
N LYS A 582 6.22 25.08 -23.29
CA LYS A 582 6.82 26.04 -24.21
C LYS A 582 7.25 25.43 -25.55
N LEU A 583 7.77 24.21 -25.54
CA LEU A 583 8.04 23.43 -26.75
C LEU A 583 6.79 23.27 -27.62
N LYS A 584 5.66 22.87 -27.01
CA LYS A 584 4.37 22.71 -27.70
C LYS A 584 3.81 24.04 -28.21
N GLU A 585 4.00 25.11 -27.44
CA GLU A 585 3.60 26.46 -27.83
C GLU A 585 4.39 26.94 -29.06
N TRP A 586 5.72 26.78 -29.05
CA TRP A 586 6.57 27.09 -30.18
C TRP A 586 6.18 26.25 -31.41
N GLU A 587 6.07 24.94 -31.25
CA GLU A 587 5.65 24.02 -32.30
C GLU A 587 4.33 24.42 -32.97
N MET A 588 3.35 24.84 -32.17
CA MET A 588 2.03 25.20 -32.67
C MET A 588 2.05 26.53 -33.43
N ASN A 589 2.85 27.49 -32.96
CA ASN A 589 2.87 28.85 -33.48
C ASN A 589 3.83 28.99 -34.68
N PHE A 590 5.01 28.37 -34.58
CA PHE A 590 6.10 28.44 -35.55
C PHE A 590 6.63 27.05 -35.96
N PRO A 591 5.82 26.24 -36.65
CA PRO A 591 6.20 24.87 -37.05
C PRO A 591 7.32 24.76 -38.10
N LEU A 592 7.70 25.82 -38.83
CA LEU A 592 8.89 25.80 -39.70
C LEU A 592 10.18 25.58 -38.90
N ALA A 593 10.17 25.89 -37.60
CA ALA A 593 11.27 25.58 -36.69
C ALA A 593 11.60 24.07 -36.63
N LYS A 594 10.66 23.20 -37.05
CA LYS A 594 10.87 21.76 -37.20
C LYS A 594 11.80 21.39 -38.35
N LEU A 595 11.94 22.28 -39.34
CA LEU A 595 12.79 22.08 -40.52
C LEU A 595 14.13 22.80 -40.38
N SER A 596 14.19 23.92 -39.66
CA SER A 596 15.45 24.65 -39.41
C SER A 596 16.36 23.91 -38.41
N GLY A 597 15.76 23.27 -37.41
CA GLY A 597 16.40 22.23 -36.61
C GLY A 597 16.55 22.50 -35.10
N GLU A 598 16.30 23.73 -34.67
CA GLU A 598 16.35 24.13 -33.26
C GLU A 598 15.31 23.38 -32.43
N LEU A 599 14.09 23.28 -32.95
CA LEU A 599 12.97 22.67 -32.23
C LEU A 599 13.15 21.15 -32.04
N PRO A 600 13.56 20.35 -33.05
CA PRO A 600 13.93 18.94 -32.86
C PRO A 600 15.06 18.74 -31.85
N LEU A 601 16.09 19.59 -31.86
CA LEU A 601 17.19 19.50 -30.89
C LEU A 601 16.71 19.70 -29.45
N LEU A 602 15.86 20.70 -29.20
CA LEU A 602 15.31 20.94 -27.85
C LEU A 602 14.34 19.84 -27.40
N TYR A 603 13.51 19.30 -28.31
CA TYR A 603 12.70 18.12 -28.02
C TYR A 603 13.57 16.91 -27.65
N SER A 604 14.69 16.73 -28.34
CA SER A 604 15.65 15.66 -28.05
C SER A 604 16.28 15.82 -26.67
N LYS A 605 16.66 17.05 -26.29
CA LYS A 605 17.14 17.37 -24.94
C LYS A 605 16.08 17.08 -23.88
N TYR A 606 14.83 17.49 -24.13
CA TYR A 606 13.69 17.20 -23.25
C TYR A 606 13.47 15.70 -23.04
N PHE A 607 13.38 14.92 -24.12
CA PHE A 607 13.15 13.47 -24.02
C PHE A 607 14.32 12.75 -23.36
N SER A 608 15.55 13.19 -23.61
CA SER A 608 16.75 12.64 -22.94
C SER A 608 16.70 12.87 -21.44
N ARG A 609 16.33 14.08 -20.97
CA ARG A 609 16.15 14.39 -19.55
C ARG A 609 15.04 13.54 -18.90
N LYS A 610 13.97 13.27 -19.64
CA LYS A 610 12.87 12.39 -19.21
C LYS A 610 13.23 10.89 -19.22
N GLY A 611 14.34 10.51 -19.84
CA GLY A 611 14.73 9.11 -20.04
C GLY A 611 14.07 8.40 -21.22
N ASP A 612 13.32 9.11 -22.08
CA ASP A 612 12.78 8.56 -23.34
C ASP A 612 13.81 8.68 -24.47
N TYR A 613 14.91 7.94 -24.32
CA TYR A 613 16.05 7.97 -25.23
C TYR A 613 15.71 7.53 -26.66
N VAL A 614 14.67 6.71 -26.83
CA VAL A 614 14.21 6.26 -28.15
C VAL A 614 13.61 7.43 -28.94
N ARG A 615 12.74 8.23 -28.32
CA ARG A 615 12.18 9.43 -28.97
C ARG A 615 13.24 10.49 -29.20
N ALA A 616 14.14 10.69 -28.23
CA ALA A 616 15.24 11.63 -28.39
C ALA A 616 16.10 11.28 -29.62
N LEU A 617 16.42 10.01 -29.81
CA LEU A 617 17.19 9.55 -30.96
C LEU A 617 16.44 9.75 -32.29
N ASP A 618 15.13 9.49 -32.34
CA ASP A 618 14.31 9.66 -33.55
C ASP A 618 14.27 11.11 -34.03
N GLU A 619 14.14 12.08 -33.11
CA GLU A 619 14.17 13.50 -33.46
C GLU A 619 15.55 13.96 -33.95
N LEU A 620 16.64 13.48 -33.33
CA LEU A 620 18.01 13.78 -33.76
C LEU A 620 18.32 13.21 -35.14
N LYS A 621 17.90 11.98 -35.42
CA LYS A 621 18.06 11.38 -36.76
C LYS A 621 17.31 12.17 -37.81
N GLY A 622 16.04 12.48 -37.53
CA GLY A 622 15.22 13.29 -38.44
C GLY A 622 15.84 14.66 -38.72
N LEU A 623 16.45 15.29 -37.70
CA LEU A 623 17.18 16.55 -37.87
C LEU A 623 18.38 16.39 -38.83
N MET A 624 19.21 15.36 -38.65
CA MET A 624 20.39 15.13 -39.48
C MET A 624 20.05 14.75 -40.93
N GLU A 625 18.93 14.05 -41.14
CA GLU A 625 18.42 13.72 -42.47
C GLU A 625 17.90 14.98 -43.21
N LEU A 626 17.21 15.86 -42.47
CA LEU A 626 16.59 17.07 -43.03
C LEU A 626 17.59 18.16 -43.38
N ASN A 627 18.60 18.35 -42.53
CA ASN A 627 19.58 19.41 -42.69
C ASN A 627 20.99 18.89 -42.38
N PRO A 628 21.61 18.13 -43.31
CA PRO A 628 22.92 17.51 -43.09
C PRO A 628 24.05 18.51 -42.80
N HIS A 629 23.88 19.77 -43.20
CA HIS A 629 24.85 20.84 -43.02
C HIS A 629 24.40 21.88 -41.98
N THR A 630 23.46 21.53 -41.10
CA THR A 630 23.00 22.43 -40.03
C THR A 630 24.15 22.85 -39.11
N THR A 631 24.14 24.11 -38.70
CA THR A 631 25.07 24.66 -37.70
C THR A 631 24.92 23.97 -36.33
N LEU A 632 23.78 23.34 -36.08
CA LEU A 632 23.48 22.58 -34.86
C LEU A 632 24.11 21.18 -34.84
N ARG A 633 24.75 20.76 -35.94
CA ARG A 633 25.23 19.38 -36.13
C ARG A 633 26.17 18.91 -35.03
N PRO A 634 27.20 19.68 -34.61
CA PRO A 634 28.10 19.22 -33.56
C PRO A 634 27.36 18.91 -32.25
N GLU A 635 26.40 19.76 -31.88
CA GLU A 635 25.61 19.60 -30.65
C GLU A 635 24.64 18.42 -30.75
N ALA A 636 23.96 18.28 -31.89
CA ALA A 636 23.05 17.16 -32.14
C ALA A 636 23.80 15.81 -32.14
N GLU A 637 24.98 15.72 -32.76
CA GLU A 637 25.81 14.52 -32.75
C GLU A 637 26.30 14.19 -31.32
N LEU A 638 26.68 15.20 -30.53
CA LEU A 638 27.09 14.99 -29.14
C LEU A 638 25.94 14.42 -28.28
N LEU A 639 24.75 15.00 -28.40
CA LEU A 639 23.57 14.49 -27.68
C LEU A 639 23.20 13.09 -28.16
N MET A 640 23.28 12.83 -29.47
CA MET A 640 23.00 11.52 -30.05
C MET A 640 23.96 10.45 -29.50
N ALA A 641 25.24 10.77 -29.31
CA ALA A 641 26.22 9.86 -28.71
C ALA A 641 25.86 9.50 -27.26
N GLN A 642 25.43 10.48 -26.47
CA GLN A 642 24.98 10.28 -25.09
C GLN A 642 23.72 9.40 -25.05
N VAL A 643 22.75 9.68 -25.92
CA VAL A 643 21.52 8.90 -26.06
C VAL A 643 21.81 7.45 -26.45
N TYR A 644 22.71 7.20 -27.40
CA TYR A 644 23.15 5.84 -27.75
C TYR A 644 23.74 5.10 -26.55
N PHE A 645 24.59 5.75 -25.75
CA PHE A 645 25.14 5.15 -24.54
C PHE A 645 24.05 4.71 -23.55
N HIS A 646 23.05 5.56 -23.30
CA HIS A 646 21.92 5.24 -22.42
C HIS A 646 21.01 4.13 -22.96
N LEU A 647 20.94 3.97 -24.29
CA LEU A 647 20.27 2.85 -24.93
C LEU A 647 21.08 1.54 -24.92
N GLY A 648 22.26 1.52 -24.30
CA GLY A 648 23.18 0.36 -24.31
C GLY A 648 23.94 0.18 -25.61
N LYS A 649 23.77 1.10 -26.59
CA LYS A 649 24.42 1.11 -27.90
C LYS A 649 25.82 1.74 -27.81
N LYS A 650 26.68 1.06 -27.06
CA LYS A 650 28.01 1.54 -26.67
C LYS A 650 28.96 1.69 -27.86
N GLY A 651 28.85 0.85 -28.89
CA GLY A 651 29.67 0.93 -30.10
C GLY A 651 29.41 2.22 -30.87
N GLU A 652 28.14 2.48 -31.17
CA GLU A 652 27.69 3.66 -31.90
C GLU A 652 28.02 4.96 -31.15
N ALA A 653 27.88 4.96 -29.82
CA ALA A 653 28.29 6.09 -28.99
C ALA A 653 29.80 6.38 -29.10
N LYS A 654 30.63 5.33 -29.06
CA LYS A 654 32.10 5.43 -29.12
C LYS A 654 32.57 5.99 -30.46
N GLU A 655 32.00 5.51 -31.55
CA GLU A 655 32.29 6.00 -32.91
C GLU A 655 31.93 7.47 -33.04
N LEU A 656 30.75 7.86 -32.57
CA LEU A 656 30.27 9.22 -32.70
C LEU A 656 31.11 10.21 -31.86
N TYR A 657 31.53 9.83 -30.65
CA TYR A 657 32.48 10.65 -29.88
C TYR A 657 33.84 10.83 -30.58
N ARG A 658 34.35 9.79 -31.22
CA ARG A 658 35.61 9.86 -31.99
C ARG A 658 35.45 10.76 -33.22
N LYS A 659 34.34 10.62 -33.93
CA LYS A 659 33.98 11.45 -35.09
C LYS A 659 33.96 12.93 -34.70
N ILE A 660 33.22 13.29 -33.65
CA ILE A 660 33.11 14.68 -33.16
C ILE A 660 34.50 15.26 -32.84
N ARG A 661 35.38 14.46 -32.22
CA ARG A 661 36.73 14.91 -31.89
C ARG A 661 37.61 15.16 -33.11
N LYS A 662 37.42 14.37 -34.18
CA LYS A 662 38.17 14.47 -35.44
C LYS A 662 37.65 15.63 -36.30
N GLU A 663 36.33 15.76 -36.42
CA GLU A 663 35.69 16.73 -37.32
C GLU A 663 35.54 18.14 -36.72
N TYR A 664 35.49 18.26 -35.39
CA TYR A 664 35.31 19.55 -34.70
C TYR A 664 36.43 19.85 -33.68
N PRO A 665 37.72 19.76 -34.06
CA PRO A 665 38.82 19.93 -33.11
C PRO A 665 38.81 21.31 -32.45
N GLY A 666 39.19 21.38 -31.17
CA GLY A 666 39.26 22.63 -30.40
C GLY A 666 37.93 23.24 -29.92
N THR A 667 36.78 22.76 -30.43
CA THR A 667 35.46 23.29 -30.05
C THR A 667 35.02 22.89 -28.63
N PRO A 668 34.11 23.66 -27.98
CA PRO A 668 33.49 23.25 -26.71
C PRO A 668 32.80 21.88 -26.77
N VAL A 669 32.20 21.54 -27.92
CA VAL A 669 31.56 20.25 -28.17
C VAL A 669 32.60 19.12 -28.19
N SER A 670 33.73 19.30 -28.86
CA SER A 670 34.82 18.30 -28.86
C SER A 670 35.42 18.08 -27.47
N ARG A 671 35.57 19.15 -26.68
CA ARG A 671 35.97 19.03 -25.25
C ARG A 671 34.94 18.25 -24.44
N SER A 672 33.64 18.53 -24.62
CA SER A 672 32.55 17.80 -23.97
C SER A 672 32.49 16.34 -24.39
N ALA A 673 32.70 16.04 -25.68
CA ALA A 673 32.80 14.67 -26.22
C ALA A 673 33.96 13.91 -25.60
N ARG A 674 35.16 14.51 -25.50
CA ARG A 674 36.31 13.90 -24.83
C ARG A 674 36.01 13.59 -23.37
N LYS A 675 35.41 14.53 -22.64
CA LYS A 675 35.04 14.35 -21.23
C LYS A 675 34.00 13.25 -21.03
N ALA A 676 32.97 13.20 -21.89
CA ALA A 676 31.95 12.16 -21.84
C ALA A 676 32.54 10.78 -22.16
N TYR A 677 33.37 10.69 -23.21
CA TYR A 677 34.06 9.47 -23.60
C TYR A 677 34.87 8.88 -22.43
N LEU A 678 35.74 9.68 -21.79
CA LEU A 678 36.59 9.23 -20.67
C LEU A 678 35.81 8.83 -19.41
N ARG A 679 34.56 9.31 -19.26
CA ARG A 679 33.70 8.94 -18.12
C ARG A 679 32.90 7.66 -18.37
N GLN A 680 32.64 7.34 -19.63
CA GLN A 680 31.72 6.28 -20.05
C GLN A 680 32.45 5.02 -20.55
N PHE A 681 33.70 5.17 -20.99
CA PHE A 681 34.58 4.15 -21.56
C PHE A 681 35.99 4.32 -21.02
#